data_AF-A0A0L0DP05-F1
#
_entry.id   AF-A0A0L0DP05-F1
#
_cell.length_a   1.000
_cell.length_b   1.000
_cell.length_c   1.000
_cell.angle_alpha   90.00
_cell.angle_beta   90.00
_cell.angle_gamma   90.00
#
_symmetry.space_group_name_H-M   'P 1'
#
loop_
_entity.id
_entity.type
_entity.pdbx_description
1 polymer ?
#
loop_
_entity_poly.entity_id
_entity_poly.type
_entity_poly.pdbx_seq_one_letter_code
_entity_poly.pdbx_strand_id
1 'polypeptide(L)'
;MKLLWSATVLVVCLVAGHAAGTASEYASTWPLDSPPFPTVTRISREHPNILALHGAAGRVLTGATLDYVYNGNDLLVQTNGQLFQYIVATPGDPGGVEPGIIKGYLDDGADCTGTFPNRNLSRCDGASLVRALLDSVWANTPSIYAVSSPTDPDFAIPLVPDLVAAKAMPLQQAMITKPLQYYPTNTGSQQFTVYLYFASAYLKDGHAYNVSVATPPSCTGCFNATTGSVLDVVLSPHTLSDAIHVNMVGFLPESSAARALISVWANTPVDFSQFVPSGSWFPGSGVPLMDFTVVDDATGAVVYGPANITLVQDPSAIEDFQGGQRGRTQSKTYIFEAAFPGFVGAPAPAKFRVVVAHVGSSQPFEVRHGVYNRAVELVGSALYYHRSGVPLDPAYATYARGAPQVPTPANPYLYSLPIMYTGSTGLGEYAEAFSTITREAIPGSECLAKGGSMDAGDWDRRITHVALTQALCDLFDLDAEFFAGIQLSQPPSSLNLPPLLEAAWRNIDMYIEYMAPDGGVIGGIEFEEHPVIGEVSTDTSLKVYCHSPDPWASYLAASGAARLARVSAQYNAAFAADLEAKAELAFSYGEAHLHDPLEAKYMPLGNESDPNWPNFKYFLPKVLRDARNTAAADLFRLTGKTEYETVFEATSVFTIPGREVSFFNNTYSDYEWRQEEGAWVYASTPGATNIALQAECSAAVRRTADDLIANMNNRGLAIARSYFWPAVDLVTVRQEIPRALFLMPNSTIYRDAVERSLGFGLGANPRNEAFITGICGPKERLGYDRGSCVEQIVHVDTSFRGLRSPPGIPVLGPLDGNGIYGPTVAPVIGSLFYPAMATFPPAECFAGFHLGTSPMTEYTIHETFAPMLLQLGTLAMLGKEPSPPPPPPSPSPPPPPASASPPPPPGAASAGQIGGSSPSSSDSLNLVVGGAVVGVAAVAFIAVVALFIRSRRNKRASASGGASHAISLADM
;
A
#
# COMPACT_ATOMS: atom_id res chain seq x y z
N MET A 1 -66.20 -1.95 25.58
CA MET A 1 -66.27 -3.40 25.88
C MET A 1 -66.67 -4.12 24.60
N LYS A 2 -66.06 -5.22 24.14
CA LYS A 2 -64.83 -5.97 24.53
C LYS A 2 -64.47 -6.93 23.36
N LEU A 3 -63.20 -6.99 22.94
CA LEU A 3 -62.49 -8.13 22.25
C LEU A 3 -63.06 -8.69 20.90
N LEU A 4 -62.29 -9.19 19.93
CA LEU A 4 -60.87 -9.02 19.48
C LEU A 4 -60.79 -9.60 18.04
N TRP A 5 -60.02 -8.99 17.12
CA TRP A 5 -59.95 -9.31 15.66
C TRP A 5 -58.81 -10.31 15.33
N SER A 6 -58.88 -11.28 14.39
CA SER A 6 -59.06 -11.25 12.90
C SER A 6 -57.81 -10.78 12.13
N ALA A 7 -57.36 -11.35 10.99
CA ALA A 7 -57.61 -12.64 10.30
C ALA A 7 -56.55 -12.89 9.18
N THR A 8 -56.48 -14.12 8.65
CA THR A 8 -55.56 -14.65 7.62
C THR A 8 -55.83 -14.17 6.18
N VAL A 9 -54.80 -14.03 5.32
CA VAL A 9 -54.89 -14.13 3.83
C VAL A 9 -53.62 -14.80 3.24
N LEU A 10 -53.78 -15.54 2.12
CA LEU A 10 -52.75 -16.31 1.39
C LEU A 10 -52.30 -15.61 0.08
N VAL A 11 -51.22 -16.11 -0.53
CA VAL A 11 -50.41 -15.52 -1.62
C VAL A 11 -50.95 -15.80 -3.04
N VAL A 12 -50.77 -14.86 -3.99
CA VAL A 12 -50.10 -15.02 -5.33
C VAL A 12 -50.48 -13.92 -6.36
N CYS A 13 -49.46 -13.14 -6.75
CA CYS A 13 -49.22 -12.38 -8.00
C CYS A 13 -50.31 -11.52 -8.70
N LEU A 14 -50.07 -10.20 -8.75
CA LEU A 14 -49.90 -9.47 -10.02
C LEU A 14 -49.21 -8.08 -9.80
N VAL A 15 -48.42 -7.70 -10.81
CA VAL A 15 -47.60 -6.49 -11.00
C VAL A 15 -48.08 -5.20 -10.32
N ALA A 16 -47.20 -4.57 -9.54
CA ALA A 16 -47.20 -3.13 -9.25
C ALA A 16 -45.75 -2.63 -9.10
N GLY A 17 -45.41 -1.53 -9.80
CA GLY A 17 -44.05 -0.99 -9.81
C GLY A 17 -43.62 -0.50 -8.43
N HIS A 18 -42.45 -0.96 -7.96
CA HIS A 18 -41.84 -0.40 -6.77
C HIS A 18 -41.20 0.93 -7.12
N ALA A 19 -41.72 2.00 -6.52
CA ALA A 19 -41.12 3.32 -6.60
C ALA A 19 -39.69 3.27 -6.06
N ALA A 20 -38.77 3.96 -6.72
CA ALA A 20 -37.42 4.14 -6.22
C ALA A 20 -37.48 4.80 -4.82
N GLY A 21 -36.85 4.15 -3.84
CA GLY A 21 -36.63 4.77 -2.53
C GLY A 21 -35.80 6.04 -2.73
N THR A 22 -36.26 7.16 -2.19
CA THR A 22 -35.55 8.45 -2.28
C THR A 22 -34.18 8.33 -1.61
N ALA A 23 -33.11 8.60 -2.35
CA ALA A 23 -31.72 8.37 -1.95
C ALA A 23 -31.18 9.30 -0.83
N SER A 24 -32.06 9.96 -0.07
CA SER A 24 -31.71 11.06 0.84
C SER A 24 -31.18 10.65 2.23
N GLU A 25 -31.11 9.35 2.57
CA GLU A 25 -30.73 8.89 3.92
C GLU A 25 -29.28 8.38 4.06
N TYR A 26 -28.49 8.31 2.97
CA TYR A 26 -27.09 7.84 3.02
C TYR A 26 -26.03 8.94 2.85
N ALA A 27 -26.43 10.19 2.67
CA ALA A 27 -25.52 11.32 2.59
C ALA A 27 -24.99 11.71 4.00
N SER A 28 -23.96 11.00 4.47
CA SER A 28 -23.11 11.51 5.55
C SER A 28 -22.27 12.68 5.03
N THR A 29 -22.87 13.87 5.03
CA THR A 29 -22.23 15.11 4.55
C THR A 29 -20.92 15.36 5.27
N TRP A 30 -19.87 15.55 4.49
CA TRP A 30 -18.49 15.74 4.92
C TRP A 30 -18.29 16.97 5.84
N PRO A 31 -17.77 16.80 7.07
CA PRO A 31 -17.29 17.90 7.88
C PRO A 31 -15.76 17.80 8.05
N LEU A 32 -14.99 17.85 6.95
CA LEU A 32 -13.57 18.21 7.03
C LEU A 32 -13.40 19.70 6.70
N ASP A 33 -14.10 20.53 7.48
CA ASP A 33 -14.09 21.98 7.40
C ASP A 33 -12.77 22.55 7.95
N SER A 34 -11.67 22.32 7.23
CA SER A 34 -10.35 22.82 7.62
C SER A 34 -10.44 24.33 7.89
N PRO A 35 -9.79 24.83 8.97
CA PRO A 35 -10.11 26.13 9.51
C PRO A 35 -9.79 27.24 8.49
N PRO A 36 -10.62 28.29 8.42
CA PRO A 36 -10.43 29.40 7.47
C PRO A 36 -9.09 30.12 7.59
N PHE A 37 -8.41 30.02 8.73
CA PHE A 37 -7.11 30.62 8.97
C PHE A 37 -6.22 29.59 9.67
N PRO A 38 -4.89 29.73 9.61
CA PRO A 38 -3.98 28.89 10.36
C PRO A 38 -4.42 28.81 11.83
N THR A 39 -4.62 27.60 12.32
CA THR A 39 -5.14 27.29 13.65
C THR A 39 -4.40 26.08 14.20
N VAL A 40 -3.79 26.23 15.38
CA VAL A 40 -3.15 25.11 16.09
C VAL A 40 -4.25 24.24 16.71
N THR A 41 -4.15 22.93 16.51
CA THR A 41 -5.10 21.90 16.99
C THR A 41 -4.47 21.00 18.05
N ARG A 42 -3.17 20.68 17.95
CA ARG A 42 -2.43 19.88 18.93
C ARG A 42 -1.08 20.52 19.25
N ILE A 43 -0.64 20.36 20.49
CA ILE A 43 0.74 20.62 20.90
C ILE A 43 1.33 19.33 21.46
N SER A 44 2.54 18.99 21.01
CA SER A 44 3.29 17.81 21.45
C SER A 44 4.76 18.16 21.60
N ARG A 45 5.50 17.31 22.31
CA ARG A 45 6.96 17.39 22.43
C ARG A 45 7.53 16.30 21.55
N GLU A 46 8.35 16.68 20.57
CA GLU A 46 8.93 15.73 19.61
C GLU A 46 10.38 15.38 19.94
N HIS A 47 10.97 16.11 20.89
CA HIS A 47 12.35 16.00 21.33
C HIS A 47 12.48 16.80 22.66
N PRO A 48 13.44 16.52 23.57
CA PRO A 48 13.47 17.13 24.90
C PRO A 48 13.59 18.65 24.91
N ASN A 49 14.01 19.27 23.80
CA ASN A 49 14.05 20.72 23.62
C ASN A 49 13.30 21.23 22.38
N ILE A 50 12.36 20.44 21.82
CA ILE A 50 11.50 20.85 20.71
C ILE A 50 10.03 20.65 21.08
N LEU A 51 9.29 21.77 21.08
CA LEU A 51 7.84 21.77 21.17
C LEU A 51 7.25 21.95 19.76
N ALA A 52 6.32 21.10 19.35
CA ALA A 52 5.67 21.17 18.05
C ALA A 52 4.21 21.66 18.18
N LEU A 53 3.85 22.62 17.33
CA LEU A 53 2.50 23.16 17.18
C LEU A 53 1.91 22.62 15.88
N HIS A 54 0.98 21.68 15.97
CA HIS A 54 0.31 21.05 14.83
C HIS A 54 -0.98 21.78 14.53
N GLY A 55 -1.29 21.98 13.25
CA GLY A 55 -2.47 22.73 12.86
C GLY A 55 -2.87 22.53 11.41
N ALA A 56 -3.93 23.23 11.02
CA ALA A 56 -4.42 23.28 9.65
C ALA A 56 -4.73 24.72 9.23
N ALA A 57 -4.72 24.99 7.92
CA ALA A 57 -4.93 26.31 7.33
C ALA A 57 -5.68 26.21 5.98
N GLY A 58 -6.43 27.24 5.65
CA GLY A 58 -7.32 27.28 4.47
C GLY A 58 -8.57 26.41 4.67
N ARG A 59 -9.76 26.98 4.41
CA ARG A 59 -11.00 26.21 4.30
C ARG A 59 -11.19 25.79 2.85
N VAL A 60 -11.62 24.56 2.61
CA VAL A 60 -12.15 24.12 1.31
C VAL A 60 -13.65 23.90 1.48
N LEU A 61 -14.45 24.70 0.78
CA LEU A 61 -15.90 24.60 0.82
C LEU A 61 -16.36 23.50 -0.14
N THR A 62 -16.93 22.43 0.40
CA THR A 62 -17.49 21.33 -0.40
C THR A 62 -18.90 21.68 -0.85
N GLY A 63 -19.09 21.89 -2.15
CA GLY A 63 -20.42 21.96 -2.74
C GLY A 63 -21.06 20.58 -2.78
N ALA A 64 -22.36 20.48 -2.50
CA ALA A 64 -23.09 19.23 -2.69
C ALA A 64 -23.25 18.93 -4.19
N THR A 65 -22.62 17.85 -4.66
CA THR A 65 -22.95 17.23 -5.94
C THR A 65 -24.37 16.68 -5.85
N LEU A 66 -25.31 17.23 -6.62
CA LEU A 66 -26.62 16.59 -6.80
C LEU A 66 -26.45 15.48 -7.84
N ASP A 67 -26.90 14.26 -7.51
CA ASP A 67 -26.94 13.16 -8.48
C ASP A 67 -27.77 13.59 -9.70
N TYR A 68 -27.13 13.63 -10.86
CA TYR A 68 -27.84 13.81 -12.13
C TYR A 68 -28.56 12.50 -12.47
N VAL A 69 -29.85 12.58 -12.75
CA VAL A 69 -30.65 11.45 -13.24
C VAL A 69 -31.17 11.83 -14.62
N TYR A 70 -30.54 11.29 -15.66
CA TYR A 70 -30.93 11.54 -17.04
C TYR A 70 -32.41 11.20 -17.26
N ASN A 71 -33.19 12.20 -17.65
CA ASN A 71 -34.58 12.02 -18.06
C ASN A 71 -34.60 11.80 -19.57
N GLY A 72 -35.39 10.85 -20.07
CA GLY A 72 -35.44 10.49 -21.50
C GLY A 72 -35.96 11.57 -22.46
N ASN A 73 -36.10 12.81 -21.99
CA ASN A 73 -36.43 14.01 -22.77
C ASN A 73 -35.26 15.02 -22.82
N ASP A 74 -34.14 14.77 -22.13
CA ASP A 74 -33.00 15.67 -22.07
C ASP A 74 -32.17 15.60 -23.37
N LEU A 75 -32.04 16.73 -24.06
CA LEU A 75 -31.35 16.81 -25.34
C LEU A 75 -29.83 16.88 -25.16
N LEU A 76 -29.11 16.03 -25.88
CA LEU A 76 -27.65 16.14 -26.05
C LEU A 76 -27.35 17.05 -27.25
N VAL A 77 -26.58 18.11 -27.06
CA VAL A 77 -26.15 19.03 -28.13
C VAL A 77 -24.64 18.99 -28.28
N GLN A 78 -24.18 18.70 -29.50
CA GLN A 78 -22.77 18.66 -29.87
C GLN A 78 -22.32 20.04 -30.39
N THR A 79 -21.24 20.59 -29.84
CA THR A 79 -20.62 21.84 -30.33
C THR A 79 -19.12 21.66 -30.55
N ASN A 80 -18.66 22.01 -31.76
CA ASN A 80 -17.24 22.15 -32.14
C ASN A 80 -16.34 20.93 -31.83
N GLY A 81 -16.82 19.71 -32.08
CA GLY A 81 -15.98 18.51 -32.06
C GLY A 81 -15.55 18.02 -30.68
N GLN A 82 -16.11 18.58 -29.60
CA GLN A 82 -15.97 18.07 -28.23
C GLN A 82 -17.34 17.68 -27.66
N LEU A 83 -17.31 16.78 -26.67
CA LEU A 83 -18.46 16.07 -26.08
C LEU A 83 -18.40 16.26 -24.55
N PHE A 84 -19.49 16.45 -23.80
CA PHE A 84 -20.85 16.86 -24.15
C PHE A 84 -21.22 18.13 -23.32
N GLN A 85 -22.47 18.62 -23.46
CA GLN A 85 -23.12 19.41 -22.40
C GLN A 85 -24.50 18.81 -22.12
N TYR A 86 -24.78 18.50 -20.85
CA TYR A 86 -26.08 18.03 -20.39
C TYR A 86 -27.06 19.20 -20.27
N ILE A 87 -28.26 19.06 -20.84
CA ILE A 87 -29.32 20.07 -20.81
C ILE A 87 -30.40 19.63 -19.82
N VAL A 88 -30.62 20.42 -18.76
CA VAL A 88 -31.73 20.19 -17.82
C VAL A 88 -32.94 21.01 -18.28
N ALA A 89 -33.97 20.36 -18.82
CA ALA A 89 -35.21 21.05 -19.17
C ALA A 89 -35.97 21.46 -17.89
N THR A 90 -36.08 22.76 -17.62
CA THR A 90 -36.84 23.25 -16.45
C THR A 90 -38.35 23.19 -16.73
N PRO A 91 -39.19 22.60 -15.86
CA PRO A 91 -40.63 22.53 -16.10
C PRO A 91 -41.29 23.93 -16.05
N GLY A 92 -41.51 24.55 -17.21
CA GLY A 92 -42.30 25.78 -17.32
C GLY A 92 -41.82 26.81 -18.35
N ASP A 93 -40.62 26.69 -18.91
CA ASP A 93 -40.10 27.61 -19.94
C ASP A 93 -39.95 26.89 -21.31
N PRO A 94 -40.83 27.15 -22.30
CA PRO A 94 -40.77 26.50 -23.61
C PRO A 94 -39.65 27.00 -24.55
N GLY A 95 -38.75 27.89 -24.11
CA GLY A 95 -37.69 28.46 -24.97
C GLY A 95 -36.36 28.81 -24.29
N GLY A 96 -36.25 28.71 -22.97
CA GLY A 96 -35.00 28.94 -22.23
C GLY A 96 -34.06 27.73 -22.24
N VAL A 97 -32.89 27.87 -22.88
CA VAL A 97 -31.79 26.88 -22.80
C VAL A 97 -30.68 27.44 -21.91
N GLU A 98 -30.47 26.86 -20.73
CA GLU A 98 -29.29 27.13 -19.89
C GLU A 98 -28.50 25.83 -19.62
N PRO A 99 -27.15 25.85 -19.75
CA PRO A 99 -26.31 24.73 -19.35
C PRO A 99 -26.20 24.68 -17.83
N GLY A 100 -26.71 23.60 -17.22
CA GLY A 100 -26.73 23.44 -15.77
C GLY A 100 -25.33 23.19 -15.20
N ILE A 101 -24.87 24.05 -14.30
CA ILE A 101 -23.74 23.78 -13.41
C ILE A 101 -24.26 23.63 -11.98
N ILE A 102 -23.73 22.63 -11.28
CA ILE A 102 -24.06 22.26 -9.90
C ILE A 102 -23.93 23.49 -8.97
N LYS A 103 -25.01 23.81 -8.25
CA LYS A 103 -25.03 24.86 -7.21
C LYS A 103 -24.71 24.27 -5.84
N GLY A 104 -23.56 24.63 -5.28
CA GLY A 104 -23.32 24.54 -3.84
C GLY A 104 -23.88 25.77 -3.11
N TYR A 105 -24.55 25.57 -1.99
CA TYR A 105 -24.90 26.64 -1.03
C TYR A 105 -23.80 26.76 0.04
N LEU A 106 -23.66 27.95 0.64
CA LEU A 106 -22.78 28.21 1.78
C LEU A 106 -23.61 28.29 3.07
N ASP A 107 -23.16 27.60 4.12
CA ASP A 107 -23.81 27.57 5.44
C ASP A 107 -23.80 28.91 6.21
N ASP A 108 -23.08 29.93 5.72
CA ASP A 108 -22.99 31.24 6.37
C ASP A 108 -24.05 32.25 5.90
N GLY A 109 -24.94 31.84 4.99
CA GLY A 109 -26.00 32.71 4.46
C GLY A 109 -25.49 33.87 3.60
N ALA A 110 -24.21 33.83 3.18
CA ALA A 110 -23.67 34.74 2.18
C ALA A 110 -24.23 34.37 0.80
N ASP A 111 -25.38 34.95 0.47
CA ASP A 111 -26.03 34.76 -0.83
C ASP A 111 -25.11 35.31 -1.94
N CYS A 112 -24.57 34.44 -2.80
CA CYS A 112 -23.74 34.80 -3.95
C CYS A 112 -24.57 35.42 -5.09
N THR A 113 -25.46 36.36 -4.76
CA THR A 113 -26.40 37.02 -5.67
C THR A 113 -25.86 38.37 -6.14
N GLY A 114 -25.12 38.36 -7.24
CA GLY A 114 -24.77 39.56 -8.00
C GLY A 114 -25.43 39.52 -9.38
N THR A 115 -26.51 40.28 -9.58
CA THR A 115 -27.17 40.38 -10.89
C THR A 115 -26.33 41.20 -11.87
N PHE A 116 -25.79 40.55 -12.91
CA PHE A 116 -25.28 41.21 -14.10
C PHE A 116 -26.17 40.88 -15.31
N PRO A 117 -26.46 41.85 -16.20
CA PRO A 117 -27.30 41.59 -17.36
C PRO A 117 -26.56 40.77 -18.41
N ASN A 118 -27.08 39.55 -18.65
CA ASN A 118 -26.62 38.52 -19.58
C ASN A 118 -25.44 37.64 -19.08
N ARG A 119 -25.67 36.32 -19.06
CA ARG A 119 -24.82 35.22 -18.55
C ARG A 119 -24.89 34.98 -17.03
N ASN A 120 -25.91 34.24 -16.59
CA ASN A 120 -26.06 33.79 -15.21
C ASN A 120 -25.22 32.53 -14.92
N LEU A 121 -23.94 32.70 -14.61
CA LEU A 121 -23.18 31.72 -13.83
C LEU A 121 -22.49 32.45 -12.69
N SER A 122 -22.88 32.15 -11.46
CA SER A 122 -22.30 32.68 -10.24
C SER A 122 -20.87 32.16 -10.08
N ARG A 123 -19.91 32.98 -10.51
CA ARG A 123 -18.48 32.73 -10.30
C ARG A 123 -18.17 32.98 -8.82
N CYS A 124 -18.18 31.93 -8.00
CA CYS A 124 -17.44 31.97 -6.75
C CYS A 124 -15.98 32.25 -7.12
N ASP A 125 -15.45 33.39 -6.72
CA ASP A 125 -14.05 33.71 -6.97
C ASP A 125 -13.20 32.70 -6.19
N GLY A 126 -12.17 32.12 -6.82
CA GLY A 126 -11.27 31.18 -6.15
C GLY A 126 -10.60 31.82 -4.93
N ALA A 127 -10.40 33.14 -4.96
CA ALA A 127 -9.91 33.93 -3.83
C ALA A 127 -10.93 34.08 -2.68
N SER A 128 -12.21 33.77 -2.89
CA SER A 128 -13.26 33.76 -1.85
C SER A 128 -13.53 32.37 -1.26
N LEU A 129 -13.14 31.31 -1.97
CA LEU A 129 -13.32 29.92 -1.55
C LEU A 129 -12.21 29.41 -0.61
N VAL A 130 -10.99 29.95 -0.74
CA VAL A 130 -9.83 29.57 0.09
C VAL A 130 -9.28 30.80 0.81
N ARG A 131 -9.37 30.80 2.13
CA ARG A 131 -8.74 31.81 3.01
C ARG A 131 -7.29 31.41 3.36
N ALA A 132 -6.59 32.29 4.07
CA ALA A 132 -5.13 32.28 4.21
C ALA A 132 -4.51 30.91 4.56
N LEU A 133 -3.50 30.53 3.77
CA LEU A 133 -2.56 29.45 4.04
C LEU A 133 -1.54 29.87 5.13
N LEU A 134 -0.65 28.96 5.53
CA LEU A 134 0.41 29.29 6.46
C LEU A 134 1.42 30.28 5.83
N ASP A 135 1.54 31.48 6.38
CA ASP A 135 2.62 32.41 6.03
C ASP A 135 3.95 31.88 6.57
N SER A 136 4.89 31.59 5.66
CA SER A 136 6.17 30.99 6.00
C SER A 136 7.19 31.96 6.59
N VAL A 137 7.09 33.27 6.33
CA VAL A 137 7.96 34.26 6.96
C VAL A 137 7.54 34.43 8.43
N TRP A 138 6.24 34.50 8.66
CA TRP A 138 5.65 34.49 10.00
C TRP A 138 6.01 33.22 10.76
N ALA A 139 5.70 32.04 10.21
CA ALA A 139 5.82 30.76 10.91
C ALA A 139 7.25 30.42 11.37
N ASN A 140 8.29 30.95 10.71
CA ASN A 140 9.70 30.73 11.09
C ASN A 140 10.31 31.92 11.87
N THR A 141 9.52 32.92 12.27
CA THR A 141 10.00 34.04 13.09
C THR A 141 10.02 33.64 14.56
N PRO A 142 11.16 33.65 15.29
CA PRO A 142 11.15 33.21 16.69
C PRO A 142 10.46 34.18 17.65
N SER A 143 10.62 35.50 17.45
CA SER A 143 10.19 36.56 18.37
C SER A 143 8.68 36.75 18.54
N ILE A 144 7.87 36.04 17.75
CA ILE A 144 6.40 35.99 17.91
C ILE A 144 5.95 34.84 18.83
N TYR A 145 6.83 33.91 19.18
CA TYR A 145 6.55 32.82 20.09
C TYR A 145 7.22 33.09 21.43
N ALA A 146 6.52 32.79 22.52
CA ALA A 146 7.17 32.60 23.81
C ALA A 146 6.48 31.47 24.58
N VAL A 147 7.28 30.59 25.19
CA VAL A 147 6.81 29.48 26.02
C VAL A 147 7.16 29.78 27.47
N SER A 148 6.17 29.63 28.34
CA SER A 148 6.34 29.79 29.79
C SER A 148 5.77 28.57 30.52
N SER A 149 6.10 28.40 31.79
CA SER A 149 5.49 27.40 32.66
C SER A 149 5.28 27.98 34.06
N PRO A 150 4.08 27.85 34.66
CA PRO A 150 3.88 28.12 36.08
C PRO A 150 4.49 27.04 36.98
N THR A 151 4.94 25.90 36.41
CA THR A 151 5.37 24.71 37.15
C THR A 151 6.83 24.32 36.92
N ASP A 152 7.41 24.62 35.75
CA ASP A 152 8.81 24.33 35.40
C ASP A 152 9.68 25.58 35.63
N PRO A 153 10.62 25.55 36.58
CA PRO A 153 11.51 26.68 36.86
C PRO A 153 12.28 27.22 35.65
N ASP A 154 12.62 26.36 34.68
CA ASP A 154 13.42 26.75 33.51
C ASP A 154 12.61 27.64 32.56
N PHE A 155 11.27 27.57 32.63
CA PHE A 155 10.32 28.35 31.82
C PHE A 155 9.48 29.30 32.69
N ALA A 156 9.85 29.54 33.95
CA ALA A 156 9.15 30.45 34.86
C ALA A 156 9.18 31.91 34.39
N ILE A 157 10.18 32.27 33.58
CA ILE A 157 10.20 33.47 32.74
C ILE A 157 9.90 33.02 31.31
N PRO A 158 8.98 33.67 30.56
CA PRO A 158 8.70 33.31 29.17
C PRO A 158 9.97 33.31 28.31
N LEU A 159 10.29 32.15 27.73
CA LEU A 159 11.40 31.95 26.82
C LEU A 159 10.94 32.08 25.37
N VAL A 160 11.63 32.92 24.61
CA VAL A 160 11.58 32.95 23.15
C VAL A 160 12.45 31.79 22.63
N PRO A 161 11.98 30.97 21.67
CA PRO A 161 12.79 29.91 21.10
C PRO A 161 14.02 30.45 20.36
N ASP A 162 15.13 29.71 20.38
CA ASP A 162 16.39 30.08 19.71
C ASP A 162 16.29 29.93 18.19
N LEU A 163 15.49 28.95 17.74
CA LEU A 163 15.17 28.69 16.34
C LEU A 163 13.70 28.31 16.24
N VAL A 164 13.06 28.70 15.14
CA VAL A 164 11.77 28.15 14.74
C VAL A 164 11.88 27.64 13.31
N ALA A 165 11.36 26.43 13.09
CA ALA A 165 11.23 25.84 11.77
C ALA A 165 9.78 25.42 11.53
N ALA A 166 9.28 25.55 10.30
CA ALA A 166 7.94 25.11 9.95
C ALA A 166 7.94 24.17 8.73
N LYS A 167 6.99 23.22 8.71
CA LYS A 167 6.61 22.49 7.51
C LYS A 167 5.09 22.52 7.32
N ALA A 168 4.63 22.57 6.08
CA ALA A 168 3.25 22.48 5.67
C ALA A 168 3.12 21.58 4.43
N MET A 169 2.02 20.85 4.34
CA MET A 169 1.74 19.90 3.27
C MET A 169 0.27 20.02 2.84
N PRO A 170 -0.08 19.60 1.60
CA PRO A 170 -1.47 19.53 1.17
C PRO A 170 -2.33 18.72 2.15
N LEU A 171 -3.51 19.26 2.51
CA LEU A 171 -4.54 18.58 3.30
C LEU A 171 -5.76 18.26 2.44
N GLN A 172 -6.22 19.20 1.62
CA GLN A 172 -7.27 19.01 0.60
C GLN A 172 -7.01 19.94 -0.58
N GLN A 173 -7.58 19.63 -1.74
CA GLN A 173 -7.63 20.54 -2.89
C GLN A 173 -9.06 21.04 -3.12
N ALA A 174 -9.21 22.31 -3.49
CA ALA A 174 -10.50 22.84 -3.92
C ALA A 174 -10.79 22.42 -5.37
N MET A 175 -11.96 21.83 -5.62
CA MET A 175 -12.42 21.53 -6.97
C MET A 175 -13.12 22.76 -7.56
N ILE A 176 -12.44 23.51 -8.43
CA ILE A 176 -12.95 24.75 -9.02
C ILE A 176 -13.18 24.58 -10.53
N THR A 177 -14.44 24.66 -10.97
CA THR A 177 -14.80 24.78 -12.39
C THR A 177 -14.21 26.05 -13.00
N LYS A 178 -13.46 25.92 -14.09
CA LYS A 178 -13.32 27.00 -15.09
C LYS A 178 -13.99 26.57 -16.39
N PRO A 179 -14.65 27.48 -17.13
CA PRO A 179 -15.32 27.11 -18.36
C PRO A 179 -14.29 26.59 -19.39
N LEU A 180 -14.52 25.38 -19.88
CA LEU A 180 -13.78 24.69 -20.96
C LEU A 180 -12.34 24.25 -20.66
N GLN A 181 -11.85 24.33 -19.42
CA GLN A 181 -10.61 23.67 -19.00
C GLN A 181 -10.53 23.57 -17.46
N TYR A 182 -10.65 22.36 -16.93
CA TYR A 182 -10.35 22.06 -15.53
C TYR A 182 -8.83 21.99 -15.36
N TYR A 183 -8.23 23.09 -14.91
CA TYR A 183 -6.87 23.04 -14.38
C TYR A 183 -6.94 22.64 -12.91
N PRO A 184 -6.11 21.69 -12.42
CA PRO A 184 -5.91 21.52 -11.00
C PRO A 184 -5.43 22.86 -10.42
N THR A 185 -6.19 23.40 -9.48
CA THR A 185 -5.87 24.69 -8.90
C THR A 185 -4.89 24.52 -7.76
N ASN A 186 -3.90 25.41 -7.69
CA ASN A 186 -3.01 25.64 -6.54
C ASN A 186 -3.75 26.20 -5.30
N THR A 187 -5.02 25.86 -5.12
CA THR A 187 -5.89 26.35 -4.05
C THR A 187 -6.50 25.17 -3.32
N GLY A 188 -6.38 25.17 -2.00
CA GLY A 188 -6.73 24.05 -1.15
C GLY A 188 -6.46 24.39 0.31
N SER A 189 -6.42 23.37 1.16
CA SER A 189 -6.01 23.50 2.56
C SER A 189 -4.68 22.83 2.82
N GLN A 190 -4.03 23.22 3.90
CA GLN A 190 -2.76 22.68 4.38
C GLN A 190 -2.91 22.10 5.79
N GLN A 191 -2.15 21.03 6.05
CA GLN A 191 -1.74 20.62 7.39
C GLN A 191 -0.36 21.21 7.64
N PHE A 192 -0.06 21.64 8.86
CA PHE A 192 1.25 22.22 9.19
C PHE A 192 1.75 21.83 10.59
N THR A 193 3.06 21.91 10.76
CA THR A 193 3.74 21.79 12.05
C THR A 193 4.77 22.91 12.18
N VAL A 194 4.74 23.63 13.30
CA VAL A 194 5.77 24.62 13.68
C VAL A 194 6.56 24.07 14.86
N TYR A 195 7.88 24.01 14.74
CA TYR A 195 8.81 23.46 15.71
C TYR A 195 9.55 24.58 16.42
N LEU A 196 9.40 24.68 17.75
CA LEU A 196 10.04 25.66 18.61
C LEU A 196 11.25 25.02 19.31
N TYR A 197 12.46 25.48 19.03
CA TYR A 197 13.71 24.92 19.55
C TYR A 197 14.25 25.73 20.73
N PHE A 198 14.75 25.04 21.77
CA PHE A 198 15.40 25.65 22.94
C PHE A 198 16.82 25.12 23.12
N ALA A 199 17.84 25.94 22.89
CA ALA A 199 19.23 25.52 22.96
C ALA A 199 19.73 25.27 24.40
N SER A 200 19.07 25.89 25.39
CA SER A 200 19.53 25.91 26.80
C SER A 200 18.45 25.51 27.84
N ALA A 201 17.31 24.95 27.40
CA ALA A 201 16.23 24.52 28.29
C ALA A 201 15.61 23.20 27.80
N TYR A 202 15.14 22.37 28.73
CA TYR A 202 14.53 21.06 28.44
C TYR A 202 13.10 20.98 28.98
N LEU A 203 12.18 20.45 28.17
CA LEU A 203 10.77 20.25 28.45
C LEU A 203 10.56 18.98 29.30
N LYS A 204 10.05 19.16 30.51
CA LYS A 204 9.93 18.14 31.56
C LYS A 204 8.51 17.56 31.65
N ASP A 205 8.44 16.31 32.08
CA ASP A 205 7.18 15.60 32.28
C ASP A 205 6.46 16.04 33.56
N GLY A 206 5.13 16.09 33.52
CA GLY A 206 4.27 16.52 34.62
C GLY A 206 4.10 18.04 34.73
N HIS A 207 4.72 18.82 33.85
CA HIS A 207 4.67 20.27 33.85
C HIS A 207 3.66 20.81 32.82
N ALA A 208 2.99 21.91 33.18
CA ALA A 208 2.11 22.65 32.29
C ALA A 208 2.91 23.75 31.56
N TYR A 209 2.76 23.84 30.24
CA TYR A 209 3.41 24.85 29.41
C TYR A 209 2.39 25.70 28.69
N ASN A 210 2.69 26.99 28.64
CA ASN A 210 1.82 28.07 28.20
C ASN A 210 2.50 28.72 26.98
N VAL A 211 2.02 28.39 25.79
CA VAL A 211 2.54 28.90 24.51
C VAL A 211 1.78 30.15 24.11
N SER A 212 2.46 31.29 24.05
CA SER A 212 1.92 32.55 23.52
C SER A 212 2.38 32.74 22.08
N VAL A 213 1.44 33.13 21.21
CA VAL A 213 1.68 33.41 19.78
C VAL A 213 1.20 34.82 19.45
N ALA A 214 2.12 35.69 19.06
CA ALA A 214 1.85 37.08 18.71
C ALA A 214 1.48 37.25 17.23
N THR A 215 0.50 38.10 16.95
CA THR A 215 0.15 38.51 15.59
C THR A 215 1.09 39.63 15.13
N PRO A 216 1.79 39.51 13.99
CA PRO A 216 2.64 40.59 13.48
C PRO A 216 1.81 41.81 13.07
N PRO A 217 2.32 43.04 13.26
CA PRO A 217 1.64 44.26 12.81
C PRO A 217 1.32 44.31 11.31
N SER A 218 2.04 43.53 10.49
CA SER A 218 1.88 43.46 9.04
C SER A 218 0.82 42.46 8.56
N CYS A 219 0.27 41.61 9.44
CA CYS A 219 -0.49 40.42 9.02
C CYS A 219 -1.95 40.45 9.51
N THR A 220 -2.83 41.08 8.71
CA THR A 220 -4.27 41.15 9.04
C THR A 220 -4.97 39.87 8.57
N GLY A 221 -5.37 39.00 9.52
CA GLY A 221 -6.08 37.75 9.21
C GLY A 221 -5.19 36.54 8.86
N CYS A 222 -3.89 36.58 9.15
CA CYS A 222 -2.97 35.45 8.89
C CYS A 222 -3.04 34.34 9.95
N PHE A 223 -3.84 34.54 11.00
CA PHE A 223 -4.13 33.56 12.06
C PHE A 223 -5.53 33.91 12.57
N ASN A 224 -6.35 32.94 13.03
CA ASN A 224 -7.63 33.30 13.67
C ASN A 224 -7.38 33.80 15.09
N ALA A 225 -6.86 35.01 15.19
CA ALA A 225 -6.55 35.65 16.44
C ALA A 225 -7.83 36.17 17.08
N THR A 226 -8.50 35.31 17.85
CA THR A 226 -9.05 35.75 19.14
C THR A 226 -7.84 36.12 20.01
N THR A 227 -7.28 37.31 19.75
CA THR A 227 -5.94 37.75 20.16
C THR A 227 -5.71 37.60 21.67
N GLY A 228 -4.67 36.84 22.04
CA GLY A 228 -4.27 36.63 23.43
C GLY A 228 -4.46 35.20 23.96
N SER A 229 -4.90 34.25 23.13
CA SER A 229 -4.97 32.83 23.50
C SER A 229 -3.57 32.26 23.80
N VAL A 230 -3.27 32.12 25.09
CA VAL A 230 -2.26 31.18 25.57
C VAL A 230 -2.77 29.77 25.26
N LEU A 231 -1.95 28.96 24.61
CA LEU A 231 -2.23 27.55 24.40
C LEU A 231 -1.57 26.77 25.54
N ASP A 232 -2.40 26.15 26.38
CA ASP A 232 -1.94 25.34 27.51
C ASP A 232 -1.75 23.88 27.08
N VAL A 233 -0.60 23.30 27.40
CA VAL A 233 -0.34 21.86 27.25
C VAL A 233 0.27 21.30 28.53
N VAL A 234 -0.22 20.16 29.00
CA VAL A 234 0.47 19.39 30.06
C VAL A 234 1.28 18.30 29.37
N LEU A 235 2.60 18.39 29.47
CA LEU A 235 3.48 17.36 28.92
C LEU A 235 3.55 16.19 29.90
N SER A 236 3.38 14.99 29.38
CA SER A 236 3.48 13.74 30.12
C SER A 236 4.13 12.67 29.25
N PRO A 237 4.60 11.56 29.82
CA PRO A 237 5.09 10.42 29.04
C PRO A 237 4.00 9.81 28.13
N HIS A 238 2.72 10.04 28.44
CA HIS A 238 1.57 9.58 27.65
C HIS A 238 1.03 10.62 26.65
N THR A 239 1.64 11.80 26.56
CA THR A 239 1.28 12.78 25.51
C THR A 239 1.72 12.21 24.16
N LEU A 240 0.83 12.16 23.18
CA LEU A 240 1.14 11.69 21.83
C LEU A 240 2.27 12.55 21.21
N SER A 241 3.24 11.90 20.59
CA SER A 241 4.35 12.53 19.87
C SER A 241 4.39 11.97 18.45
N ASP A 242 4.46 12.85 17.45
CA ASP A 242 4.61 12.41 16.06
C ASP A 242 5.99 11.79 15.78
N ALA A 243 6.98 12.01 16.64
CA ALA A 243 8.31 11.43 16.53
C ALA A 243 8.35 9.90 16.70
N ILE A 244 7.30 9.24 17.22
CA ILE A 244 7.33 7.82 17.61
C ILE A 244 6.39 6.99 16.73
N HIS A 245 6.96 6.30 15.75
CA HIS A 245 6.25 5.59 14.70
C HIS A 245 6.12 4.08 15.02
N VAL A 246 4.91 3.54 14.90
CA VAL A 246 4.58 2.13 15.19
C VAL A 246 3.68 1.53 14.12
N ASN A 247 3.72 0.20 13.96
CA ASN A 247 2.71 -0.52 13.20
C ASN A 247 1.36 -0.39 13.91
N MET A 248 0.40 0.28 13.27
CA MET A 248 -0.91 0.61 13.85
C MET A 248 -1.90 -0.56 13.82
N VAL A 249 -1.63 -1.60 13.02
CA VAL A 249 -2.38 -2.86 13.10
C VAL A 249 -2.00 -3.58 14.38
N GLY A 250 -0.71 -3.65 14.70
CA GLY A 250 -0.16 -4.29 15.89
C GLY A 250 0.94 -5.30 15.60
N PHE A 251 1.25 -6.16 16.58
CA PHE A 251 2.31 -7.17 16.49
C PHE A 251 1.84 -8.54 16.98
N LEU A 252 2.53 -9.60 16.55
CA LEU A 252 2.34 -10.94 17.11
C LEU A 252 2.98 -11.03 18.52
N PRO A 253 2.36 -11.74 19.50
CA PRO A 253 2.93 -11.88 20.85
C PRO A 253 4.36 -12.43 20.87
N GLU A 254 4.65 -13.38 19.99
CA GLU A 254 5.94 -14.02 19.82
C GLU A 254 6.86 -13.34 18.78
N SER A 255 6.53 -12.13 18.33
CA SER A 255 7.33 -11.39 17.34
C SER A 255 8.72 -11.04 17.86
N SER A 256 9.76 -11.51 17.16
CA SER A 256 11.14 -11.03 17.28
C SER A 256 11.40 -9.71 16.53
N ALA A 257 10.43 -9.26 15.73
CA ALA A 257 10.48 -8.07 14.89
C ALA A 257 9.85 -6.82 15.51
N ALA A 258 9.14 -6.96 16.65
CA ALA A 258 8.38 -5.89 17.28
C ALA A 258 9.26 -4.70 17.72
N ARG A 259 8.91 -3.50 17.26
CA ARG A 259 9.69 -2.27 17.44
C ARG A 259 8.89 -1.00 17.15
N ALA A 260 9.38 0.13 17.63
CA ALA A 260 9.06 1.45 17.13
C ALA A 260 10.28 2.10 16.45
N LEU A 261 10.03 3.03 15.54
CA LEU A 261 11.04 3.93 14.99
C LEU A 261 10.86 5.32 15.60
N ILE A 262 11.95 6.02 15.88
CA ILE A 262 11.94 7.38 16.39
C ILE A 262 12.67 8.29 15.40
N SER A 263 11.95 9.23 14.78
CA SER A 263 12.54 10.19 13.84
C SER A 263 11.72 11.47 13.71
N VAL A 264 12.38 12.60 13.45
CA VAL A 264 11.72 13.88 13.16
C VAL A 264 12.48 14.59 12.05
N TRP A 265 11.81 14.94 10.95
CA TRP A 265 12.30 15.95 10.02
C TRP A 265 11.46 17.22 10.14
N ALA A 266 12.12 18.32 10.48
CA ALA A 266 11.48 19.58 10.86
C ALA A 266 11.97 20.73 9.95
N ASN A 267 11.98 20.51 8.63
CA ASN A 267 12.73 21.32 7.64
C ASN A 267 14.28 21.27 7.84
N THR A 268 14.74 20.60 8.89
CA THR A 268 16.13 20.26 9.19
C THR A 268 16.15 18.86 9.83
N PRO A 269 17.24 18.08 9.71
CA PRO A 269 17.46 16.90 10.54
C PRO A 269 17.36 17.26 12.03
N VAL A 270 16.81 16.35 12.84
CA VAL A 270 16.79 16.43 14.31
C VAL A 270 17.60 15.26 14.86
N ASP A 271 18.58 15.54 15.72
CA ASP A 271 19.47 14.54 16.29
C ASP A 271 19.22 14.30 17.78
N PHE A 272 18.83 13.07 18.11
CA PHE A 272 18.58 12.61 19.48
C PHE A 272 19.87 12.08 20.15
N SER A 273 21.00 11.97 19.44
CA SER A 273 22.21 11.25 19.87
C SER A 273 22.78 11.70 21.21
N GLN A 274 22.66 12.99 21.54
CA GLN A 274 23.12 13.57 22.81
C GLN A 274 22.29 13.15 24.04
N PHE A 275 21.10 12.58 23.84
CA PHE A 275 20.21 12.06 24.90
C PHE A 275 20.22 10.53 24.98
N VAL A 276 20.79 9.85 23.98
CA VAL A 276 20.90 8.38 23.98
C VAL A 276 22.08 7.95 24.86
N PRO A 277 21.95 6.89 25.70
CA PRO A 277 23.06 6.29 26.43
C PRO A 277 24.13 5.65 25.51
N SER A 278 24.96 6.47 24.86
CA SER A 278 26.17 6.00 24.20
C SER A 278 27.17 5.46 25.25
N GLY A 279 27.91 4.40 24.92
CA GLY A 279 28.71 3.60 25.85
C GLY A 279 29.91 4.28 26.55
N SER A 280 29.97 5.61 26.54
CA SER A 280 30.94 6.42 27.26
C SER A 280 30.33 7.79 27.58
N TRP A 281 29.55 7.88 28.67
CA TRP A 281 28.94 9.13 29.12
C TRP A 281 29.08 9.40 30.62
N PHE A 282 29.09 10.68 30.98
CA PHE A 282 29.46 11.16 32.32
C PHE A 282 28.25 11.27 33.25
N PRO A 283 28.25 10.64 34.44
CA PRO A 283 27.25 10.92 35.47
C PRO A 283 27.30 12.39 35.91
N GLY A 284 26.18 13.12 35.79
CA GLY A 284 26.02 14.48 36.35
C GLY A 284 26.02 15.65 35.36
N SER A 285 25.81 15.43 34.06
CA SER A 285 25.79 16.51 33.04
C SER A 285 24.50 17.35 33.01
N GLY A 286 23.40 16.89 33.61
CA GLY A 286 22.10 17.58 33.59
C GLY A 286 21.26 17.40 32.31
N VAL A 287 21.72 16.58 31.36
CA VAL A 287 20.96 16.26 30.14
C VAL A 287 20.00 15.09 30.41
N PRO A 288 18.72 15.15 29.98
CA PRO A 288 17.78 14.04 30.10
C PRO A 288 18.25 12.82 29.28
N LEU A 289 18.14 11.61 29.82
CA LEU A 289 18.45 10.39 29.08
C LEU A 289 17.18 9.78 28.49
N MET A 290 17.27 9.30 27.26
CA MET A 290 16.19 8.56 26.59
C MET A 290 16.36 7.05 26.77
N ASP A 291 15.54 6.50 27.65
CA ASP A 291 15.08 5.13 27.54
C ASP A 291 13.66 5.11 26.94
N PHE A 292 13.16 3.90 26.66
CA PHE A 292 11.78 3.66 26.31
C PHE A 292 11.17 2.55 27.16
N THR A 293 9.86 2.60 27.32
CA THR A 293 9.03 1.54 27.88
C THR A 293 7.91 1.20 26.91
N VAL A 294 7.36 -0.01 27.00
CA VAL A 294 6.02 -0.30 26.49
C VAL A 294 5.08 -0.28 27.67
N VAL A 295 3.94 0.41 27.53
CA VAL A 295 2.92 0.54 28.57
C VAL A 295 1.56 0.07 28.05
N ASP A 296 0.75 -0.51 28.94
CA ASP A 296 -0.67 -0.76 28.70
C ASP A 296 -1.44 0.58 28.57
N ASP A 297 -2.20 0.75 27.48
CA ASP A 297 -2.89 2.00 27.10
C ASP A 297 -4.01 2.39 28.07
N ALA A 298 -4.62 1.42 28.77
CA ALA A 298 -5.73 1.65 29.67
C ALA A 298 -5.30 1.98 31.11
N THR A 299 -4.18 1.42 31.56
CA THR A 299 -3.71 1.50 32.96
C THR A 299 -2.41 2.28 33.14
N GLY A 300 -1.65 2.53 32.06
CA GLY A 300 -0.30 3.09 32.11
C GLY A 300 0.75 2.14 32.71
N ALA A 301 0.40 0.87 32.96
CA ALA A 301 1.33 -0.09 33.55
C ALA A 301 2.46 -0.46 32.58
N VAL A 302 3.71 -0.34 33.02
CA VAL A 302 4.89 -0.75 32.25
C VAL A 302 4.90 -2.28 32.10
N VAL A 303 4.97 -2.73 30.85
CA VAL A 303 4.98 -4.15 30.44
C VAL A 303 6.27 -4.56 29.73
N TYR A 304 7.05 -3.60 29.24
CA TYR A 304 8.42 -3.81 28.74
C TYR A 304 9.30 -2.59 29.07
N GLY A 305 10.58 -2.82 29.30
CA GLY A 305 11.56 -1.78 29.62
C GLY A 305 11.63 -1.40 31.11
N PRO A 306 12.34 -0.32 31.48
CA PRO A 306 13.03 0.61 30.58
C PRO A 306 14.14 -0.08 29.76
N ALA A 307 14.29 0.34 28.50
CA ALA A 307 15.26 -0.18 27.54
C ALA A 307 15.85 0.95 26.66
N ASN A 308 17.03 0.73 26.10
CA ASN A 308 17.72 1.76 25.31
C ASN A 308 17.14 1.88 23.89
N ILE A 309 17.08 3.10 23.36
CA ILE A 309 16.95 3.33 21.92
C ILE A 309 18.32 3.26 21.22
N THR A 310 18.36 2.82 19.97
CA THR A 310 19.60 2.64 19.20
C THR A 310 19.57 3.45 17.90
N LEU A 311 20.68 4.10 17.53
CA LEU A 311 20.78 4.78 16.23
C LEU A 311 20.88 3.72 15.12
N VAL A 312 19.95 3.73 14.16
CA VAL A 312 19.94 2.81 13.01
C VAL A 312 20.24 3.49 11.68
N GLN A 313 20.04 4.80 11.55
CA GLN A 313 20.42 5.57 10.36
C GLN A 313 20.71 7.04 10.68
N ASP A 314 21.75 7.61 10.05
CA ASP A 314 22.08 9.04 10.08
C ASP A 314 21.56 9.77 8.81
N PRO A 315 21.38 11.11 8.81
CA PRO A 315 20.81 11.84 7.67
C PRO A 315 21.68 11.88 6.41
N SER A 316 22.95 11.48 6.48
CA SER A 316 23.85 11.38 5.33
C SER A 316 23.91 9.98 4.71
N ALA A 317 23.24 9.00 5.32
CA ALA A 317 23.15 7.64 4.81
C ALA A 317 22.52 7.61 3.41
N ILE A 318 23.29 7.12 2.43
CA ILE A 318 22.82 6.96 1.06
C ILE A 318 22.06 5.63 0.96
N GLU A 319 20.76 5.74 0.79
CA GLU A 319 19.88 4.63 0.43
C GLU A 319 19.90 4.52 -1.10
N ASP A 320 20.94 3.88 -1.64
CA ASP A 320 21.12 3.78 -3.09
C ASP A 320 20.05 2.87 -3.72
N PHE A 321 19.21 3.44 -4.59
CA PHE A 321 18.30 2.70 -5.46
C PHE A 321 18.82 2.75 -6.90
N GLN A 322 18.79 1.61 -7.59
CA GLN A 322 19.03 1.60 -9.04
C GLN A 322 17.80 2.20 -9.77
N GLY A 323 17.97 2.62 -11.04
CA GLY A 323 16.91 3.33 -11.78
C GLY A 323 16.89 4.86 -11.58
N GLY A 324 18.05 5.49 -11.34
CA GLY A 324 18.18 6.97 -11.32
C GLY A 324 18.01 7.64 -9.95
N GLN A 325 17.64 6.90 -8.89
CA GLN A 325 17.56 7.40 -7.52
C GLN A 325 18.78 7.02 -6.65
N ARG A 326 19.98 7.12 -7.24
CA ARG A 326 21.25 6.99 -6.50
C ARG A 326 21.54 8.26 -5.69
N GLY A 327 22.21 8.11 -4.55
CA GLY A 327 22.64 9.23 -3.69
C GLY A 327 21.52 9.88 -2.86
N ARG A 328 20.40 9.18 -2.60
CA ARG A 328 19.23 9.73 -1.91
C ARG A 328 19.02 9.08 -0.55
N THR A 329 18.43 9.81 0.39
CA THR A 329 17.94 9.30 1.70
C THR A 329 16.42 9.48 1.73
N GLN A 330 15.70 8.50 2.25
CA GLN A 330 14.24 8.52 2.32
C GLN A 330 13.73 9.40 3.47
N SER A 331 14.47 9.49 4.58
CA SER A 331 14.11 10.25 5.78
C SER A 331 14.74 11.64 5.89
N LYS A 332 15.93 11.87 5.30
CA LYS A 332 16.72 13.11 5.50
C LYS A 332 16.93 13.49 6.98
N THR A 333 16.82 12.55 7.91
CA THR A 333 16.95 12.77 9.35
C THR A 333 17.50 11.52 10.05
N TYR A 334 17.88 11.66 11.32
CA TYR A 334 18.32 10.53 12.14
C TYR A 334 17.13 9.61 12.44
N ILE A 335 17.36 8.31 12.39
CA ILE A 335 16.37 7.29 12.76
C ILE A 335 16.95 6.46 13.90
N PHE A 336 16.21 6.40 15.00
CA PHE A 336 16.49 5.52 16.12
C PHE A 336 15.46 4.39 16.18
N GLU A 337 15.82 3.24 16.73
CA GLU A 337 14.95 2.08 16.91
C GLU A 337 14.75 1.79 18.39
N ALA A 338 13.50 1.50 18.77
CA ALA A 338 13.12 0.97 20.07
C ALA A 338 12.59 -0.45 19.85
N ALA A 339 13.48 -1.45 19.91
CA ALA A 339 13.13 -2.86 19.67
C ALA A 339 12.68 -3.56 20.96
N PHE A 340 11.51 -4.18 20.94
CA PHE A 340 10.91 -4.91 22.08
C PHE A 340 10.52 -6.34 21.68
N PRO A 341 11.50 -7.18 21.28
CA PRO A 341 11.25 -8.53 20.79
C PRO A 341 10.69 -9.46 21.89
N GLY A 342 9.82 -10.39 21.48
CA GLY A 342 9.34 -11.47 22.32
C GLY A 342 8.47 -10.99 23.48
N PHE A 343 7.36 -10.32 23.16
CA PHE A 343 6.38 -9.79 24.11
C PHE A 343 5.53 -10.90 24.76
N VAL A 344 6.20 -11.85 25.40
CA VAL A 344 5.63 -13.05 26.01
C VAL A 344 5.13 -12.74 27.42
N GLY A 345 3.82 -12.89 27.65
CA GLY A 345 3.23 -12.85 28.99
C GLY A 345 2.34 -11.65 29.30
N ALA A 346 2.03 -10.79 28.32
CA ALA A 346 0.96 -9.82 28.48
C ALA A 346 -0.41 -10.51 28.68
N PRO A 347 -1.33 -9.89 29.44
CA PRO A 347 -2.72 -10.34 29.51
C PRO A 347 -3.38 -10.39 28.12
N ALA A 348 -4.44 -11.21 28.01
CA ALA A 348 -5.26 -11.35 26.81
C ALA A 348 -5.76 -9.99 26.28
N PRO A 349 -6.07 -9.90 24.97
CA PRO A 349 -5.71 -8.80 24.07
C PRO A 349 -5.83 -7.40 24.68
N ALA A 350 -4.69 -6.74 24.81
CA ALA A 350 -4.57 -5.38 25.30
C ALA A 350 -3.96 -4.45 24.24
N LYS A 351 -4.20 -3.15 24.44
CA LYS A 351 -3.61 -2.07 23.64
C LYS A 351 -2.41 -1.51 24.37
N PHE A 352 -1.36 -1.19 23.62
CA PHE A 352 -0.08 -0.75 24.16
C PHE A 352 0.40 0.51 23.47
N ARG A 353 1.26 1.27 24.15
CA ARG A 353 2.03 2.36 23.56
C ARG A 353 3.51 2.16 23.84
N VAL A 354 4.35 2.60 22.92
CA VAL A 354 5.76 2.88 23.22
C VAL A 354 5.82 4.28 23.81
N VAL A 355 6.43 4.40 24.99
CA VAL A 355 6.68 5.66 25.69
C VAL A 355 8.18 5.88 25.71
N VAL A 356 8.65 6.98 25.13
CA VAL A 356 10.07 7.38 25.11
C VAL A 356 10.24 8.54 26.09
N ALA A 357 11.13 8.36 27.07
CA ALA A 357 11.37 9.35 28.12
C ALA A 357 11.76 10.70 27.51
N HIS A 358 11.18 11.79 28.02
CA HIS A 358 11.41 13.15 27.55
C HIS A 358 11.06 13.41 26.06
N VAL A 359 10.29 12.51 25.43
CA VAL A 359 9.66 12.71 24.12
C VAL A 359 8.14 12.63 24.28
N GLY A 360 7.58 11.44 24.45
CA GLY A 360 6.14 11.23 24.59
C GLY A 360 5.77 9.77 24.34
N SER A 361 4.57 9.55 23.81
CA SER A 361 4.06 8.22 23.46
C SER A 361 3.71 8.09 21.97
N SER A 362 3.78 6.85 21.47
CA SER A 362 3.27 6.47 20.16
C SER A 362 1.73 6.52 20.10
N GLN A 363 1.19 6.37 18.89
CA GLN A 363 -0.17 5.85 18.73
C GLN A 363 -0.28 4.46 19.40
N PRO A 364 -1.45 4.08 19.94
CA PRO A 364 -1.64 2.76 20.52
C PRO A 364 -1.79 1.69 19.44
N PHE A 365 -1.27 0.49 19.74
CA PHE A 365 -1.29 -0.68 18.87
C PHE A 365 -1.74 -1.92 19.66
N GLU A 366 -2.22 -2.96 18.98
CA GLU A 366 -2.61 -4.23 19.63
C GLU A 366 -1.44 -5.23 19.64
N VAL A 367 -1.38 -6.09 20.66
CA VAL A 367 -0.55 -7.31 20.60
C VAL A 367 -1.42 -8.51 20.95
N ARG A 368 -1.66 -9.37 19.96
CA ARG A 368 -2.51 -10.57 20.09
C ARG A 368 -2.33 -11.55 18.93
N HIS A 369 -2.73 -12.80 19.14
CA HIS A 369 -2.97 -13.72 18.03
C HIS A 369 -4.10 -13.19 17.12
N GLY A 370 -3.96 -13.46 15.83
CA GLY A 370 -4.88 -13.00 14.78
C GLY A 370 -4.97 -11.47 14.63
N VAL A 371 -3.96 -10.69 15.05
CA VAL A 371 -3.97 -9.23 14.96
C VAL A 371 -4.14 -8.74 13.50
N TYR A 372 -3.45 -9.40 12.57
CA TYR A 372 -3.48 -9.08 11.14
C TYR A 372 -4.76 -9.57 10.42
N ASN A 373 -5.56 -10.46 11.01
CA ASN A 373 -6.77 -10.99 10.38
C ASN A 373 -7.68 -9.86 9.90
N ARG A 374 -7.89 -8.85 10.76
CA ARG A 374 -8.78 -7.73 10.41
C ARG A 374 -8.27 -6.90 9.23
N ALA A 375 -6.95 -6.80 9.05
CA ALA A 375 -6.35 -6.11 7.90
C ALA A 375 -6.56 -6.93 6.60
N VAL A 376 -6.38 -8.26 6.65
CA VAL A 376 -6.68 -9.17 5.53
C VAL A 376 -8.16 -9.09 5.14
N GLU A 377 -9.07 -9.16 6.11
CA GLU A 377 -10.51 -9.04 5.90
C GLU A 377 -10.87 -7.68 5.26
N LEU A 378 -10.28 -6.58 5.76
CA LEU A 378 -10.57 -5.24 5.26
C LEU A 378 -10.10 -5.07 3.81
N VAL A 379 -8.86 -5.45 3.51
CA VAL A 379 -8.30 -5.34 2.15
C VAL A 379 -8.98 -6.31 1.19
N GLY A 380 -9.26 -7.54 1.61
CA GLY A 380 -10.00 -8.50 0.79
C GLY A 380 -11.44 -8.06 0.52
N SER A 381 -12.09 -7.40 1.49
CA SER A 381 -13.44 -6.83 1.30
C SER A 381 -13.44 -5.68 0.30
N ALA A 382 -12.35 -4.91 0.22
CA ALA A 382 -12.27 -3.78 -0.70
C ALA A 382 -12.37 -4.21 -2.17
N LEU A 383 -11.94 -5.43 -2.51
CA LEU A 383 -12.13 -6.03 -3.83
C LEU A 383 -13.60 -6.07 -4.29
N TYR A 384 -14.58 -6.03 -3.36
CA TYR A 384 -15.99 -5.94 -3.75
C TYR A 384 -16.33 -4.63 -4.46
N TYR A 385 -15.75 -3.49 -4.04
CA TYR A 385 -15.97 -2.19 -4.68
C TYR A 385 -15.44 -2.14 -6.12
N HIS A 386 -14.38 -2.91 -6.40
CA HIS A 386 -13.74 -2.96 -7.72
C HIS A 386 -14.47 -3.87 -8.72
N ARG A 387 -15.45 -4.70 -8.32
CA ARG A 387 -16.12 -5.60 -9.26
C ARG A 387 -16.88 -4.81 -10.34
N SER A 388 -16.64 -5.16 -11.61
CA SER A 388 -17.41 -4.65 -12.75
C SER A 388 -18.57 -5.60 -13.10
N GLY A 389 -19.56 -5.13 -13.86
CA GLY A 389 -20.71 -5.94 -14.30
C GLY A 389 -21.73 -6.33 -13.23
N VAL A 390 -21.53 -5.95 -11.96
CA VAL A 390 -22.41 -6.28 -10.82
C VAL A 390 -22.70 -5.05 -9.95
N PRO A 391 -23.90 -4.94 -9.34
CA PRO A 391 -24.22 -3.84 -8.45
C PRO A 391 -23.51 -3.97 -7.09
N LEU A 392 -23.28 -2.84 -6.43
CA LEU A 392 -22.83 -2.80 -5.04
C LEU A 392 -24.05 -2.71 -4.11
N ASP A 393 -24.22 -3.76 -3.31
CA ASP A 393 -25.27 -3.89 -2.30
C ASP A 393 -24.81 -3.20 -0.99
N PRO A 394 -25.58 -2.23 -0.46
CA PRO A 394 -25.31 -1.57 0.83
C PRO A 394 -25.23 -2.52 2.05
N ALA A 395 -25.67 -3.77 1.94
CA ALA A 395 -25.44 -4.80 2.96
C ALA A 395 -23.95 -5.17 3.12
N TYR A 396 -23.13 -4.92 2.08
CA TYR A 396 -21.71 -5.29 2.01
C TYR A 396 -20.77 -4.12 1.67
N ALA A 397 -21.30 -3.03 1.12
CA ALA A 397 -20.56 -1.85 0.68
C ALA A 397 -20.95 -0.57 1.47
N THR A 398 -20.01 0.36 1.64
CA THR A 398 -20.26 1.68 2.27
C THR A 398 -21.14 2.63 1.45
N TYR A 399 -21.41 2.32 0.18
CA TYR A 399 -22.27 3.10 -0.71
C TYR A 399 -22.94 2.21 -1.75
N ALA A 400 -24.09 2.64 -2.27
CA ALA A 400 -24.82 1.96 -3.33
C ALA A 400 -24.27 2.31 -4.73
N ARG A 401 -24.23 1.32 -5.61
CA ARG A 401 -23.88 1.53 -7.02
C ARG A 401 -24.63 0.54 -7.91
N GLY A 402 -25.12 1.00 -9.06
CA GLY A 402 -25.65 0.09 -10.10
C GLY A 402 -24.56 -0.83 -10.66
N ALA A 403 -24.94 -1.78 -11.52
CA ALA A 403 -23.97 -2.61 -12.22
C ALA A 403 -23.28 -1.77 -13.32
N PRO A 404 -21.97 -1.49 -13.21
CA PRO A 404 -21.27 -0.70 -14.23
C PRO A 404 -20.83 -1.62 -15.38
N GLN A 405 -20.55 -1.04 -16.54
CA GLN A 405 -20.03 -1.74 -17.72
C GLN A 405 -20.73 -3.09 -18.03
N VAL A 406 -22.05 -3.04 -18.25
CA VAL A 406 -22.86 -4.19 -18.68
C VAL A 406 -23.20 -4.03 -20.18
N PRO A 407 -22.38 -4.58 -21.11
CA PRO A 407 -22.67 -4.53 -22.54
C PRO A 407 -23.89 -5.38 -22.87
N THR A 408 -24.58 -5.04 -23.96
CA THR A 408 -25.72 -5.80 -24.48
C THR A 408 -25.65 -5.91 -26.00
N PRO A 409 -26.36 -6.83 -26.66
CA PRO A 409 -26.42 -6.85 -28.13
C PRO A 409 -26.96 -5.56 -28.77
N ALA A 410 -27.64 -4.69 -28.02
CA ALA A 410 -28.10 -3.38 -28.49
C ALA A 410 -27.07 -2.25 -28.23
N ASN A 411 -26.08 -2.48 -27.37
CA ASN A 411 -24.97 -1.58 -27.08
C ASN A 411 -23.74 -2.42 -26.66
N PRO A 412 -23.07 -3.09 -27.62
CA PRO A 412 -21.91 -3.92 -27.37
C PRO A 412 -20.63 -3.08 -27.29
N TYR A 413 -19.56 -3.64 -26.75
CA TYR A 413 -18.23 -3.08 -26.92
C TYR A 413 -17.66 -3.47 -28.28
N LEU A 414 -16.75 -2.65 -28.79
CA LEU A 414 -16.02 -2.98 -30.02
C LEU A 414 -14.73 -3.70 -29.65
N TYR A 415 -14.39 -4.76 -30.39
CA TYR A 415 -13.03 -5.29 -30.34
C TYR A 415 -12.05 -4.28 -30.97
N SER A 416 -10.86 -4.18 -30.40
CA SER A 416 -9.74 -3.41 -30.92
C SER A 416 -8.46 -4.25 -30.86
N LEU A 417 -7.30 -3.63 -31.05
CA LEU A 417 -6.00 -4.26 -31.05
C LEU A 417 -5.73 -5.10 -29.78
N PRO A 418 -5.06 -6.25 -29.88
CA PRO A 418 -4.67 -7.00 -28.69
C PRO A 418 -3.75 -6.23 -27.75
N ILE A 419 -3.82 -6.55 -26.46
CA ILE A 419 -3.24 -5.69 -25.41
C ILE A 419 -1.71 -5.66 -25.46
N MET A 420 -1.10 -6.75 -25.94
CA MET A 420 0.35 -6.86 -26.13
C MET A 420 0.93 -5.88 -27.17
N TYR A 421 0.08 -5.26 -28.01
CA TYR A 421 0.49 -4.24 -28.99
C TYR A 421 0.08 -2.81 -28.59
N THR A 422 -0.55 -2.62 -27.43
CA THR A 422 -1.02 -1.30 -26.96
C THR A 422 -0.18 -0.78 -25.79
N GLY A 423 -0.04 0.54 -25.68
CA GLY A 423 0.67 1.18 -24.58
C GLY A 423 0.03 1.04 -23.20
N SER A 424 -1.24 0.60 -23.10
CA SER A 424 -2.02 0.54 -21.85
C SER A 424 -1.36 -0.29 -20.74
N THR A 425 -0.74 -1.43 -21.09
CA THR A 425 0.00 -2.30 -20.14
C THR A 425 1.51 -1.99 -20.10
N GLY A 426 1.93 -0.88 -20.69
CA GLY A 426 3.35 -0.57 -20.89
C GLY A 426 4.08 -1.53 -21.84
N LEU A 427 3.36 -2.40 -22.56
CA LEU A 427 3.96 -3.30 -23.55
C LEU A 427 4.18 -2.61 -24.90
N GLY A 428 3.20 -1.85 -25.42
CA GLY A 428 3.26 -1.16 -26.71
C GLY A 428 3.55 0.35 -26.65
N GLU A 429 3.08 1.09 -27.66
CA GLU A 429 3.31 2.54 -27.81
C GLU A 429 2.53 3.37 -26.77
N TYR A 430 3.25 3.89 -25.77
CA TYR A 430 2.65 4.58 -24.61
C TYR A 430 2.08 5.97 -24.94
N ALA A 431 2.70 6.70 -25.87
CA ALA A 431 2.29 8.07 -26.21
C ALA A 431 0.90 8.17 -26.87
N GLU A 432 0.36 7.05 -27.34
CA GLU A 432 -0.85 6.97 -28.16
C GLU A 432 -1.76 5.81 -27.73
N ALA A 433 -1.79 5.40 -26.45
CA ALA A 433 -2.57 4.23 -26.01
C ALA A 433 -4.07 4.33 -26.39
N PHE A 434 -4.76 5.41 -25.98
CA PHE A 434 -6.17 5.67 -26.31
C PHE A 434 -6.41 5.90 -27.82
N SER A 435 -5.55 6.68 -28.48
CA SER A 435 -5.67 6.96 -29.92
C SER A 435 -5.43 5.72 -30.78
N THR A 436 -4.60 4.77 -30.32
CA THR A 436 -4.36 3.48 -30.98
C THR A 436 -5.57 2.57 -30.86
N ILE A 437 -6.15 2.44 -29.65
CA ILE A 437 -7.33 1.60 -29.42
C ILE A 437 -8.54 2.11 -30.18
N THR A 438 -8.76 3.43 -30.22
CA THR A 438 -9.85 4.03 -31.01
C THR A 438 -9.62 3.92 -32.53
N ARG A 439 -8.38 4.07 -33.00
CA ARG A 439 -7.98 3.95 -34.43
C ARG A 439 -8.08 2.53 -34.97
N GLU A 440 -7.65 1.53 -34.21
CA GLU A 440 -7.62 0.12 -34.62
C GLU A 440 -8.89 -0.65 -34.20
N ALA A 441 -9.93 0.05 -33.72
CA ALA A 441 -11.22 -0.52 -33.41
C ALA A 441 -11.86 -1.19 -34.64
N ILE A 442 -12.34 -2.41 -34.49
CA ILE A 442 -12.86 -3.28 -35.56
C ILE A 442 -14.36 -2.97 -35.76
N PRO A 443 -14.77 -2.28 -36.86
CA PRO A 443 -16.15 -1.84 -37.01
C PRO A 443 -17.10 -3.03 -37.22
N GLY A 444 -18.23 -3.05 -36.52
CA GLY A 444 -19.20 -4.14 -36.58
C GLY A 444 -18.77 -5.42 -35.85
N SER A 445 -17.69 -5.37 -35.06
CA SER A 445 -17.40 -6.40 -34.06
C SER A 445 -18.27 -6.21 -32.81
N GLU A 446 -18.59 -7.29 -32.11
CA GLU A 446 -19.39 -7.25 -30.88
C GLU A 446 -18.67 -7.99 -29.76
N CYS A 447 -18.27 -7.27 -28.72
CA CYS A 447 -17.78 -7.82 -27.48
C CYS A 447 -18.82 -7.62 -26.36
N LEU A 448 -19.17 -8.70 -25.67
CA LEU A 448 -20.15 -8.71 -24.57
C LEU A 448 -19.51 -9.06 -23.21
N ALA A 449 -18.19 -8.95 -23.11
CA ALA A 449 -17.45 -9.29 -21.90
C ALA A 449 -17.75 -8.33 -20.74
N LYS A 450 -17.97 -8.90 -19.56
CA LYS A 450 -18.27 -8.20 -18.30
C LYS A 450 -17.71 -8.99 -17.12
N GLY A 451 -17.71 -8.40 -15.94
CA GLY A 451 -17.05 -8.96 -14.76
C GLY A 451 -15.62 -8.48 -14.62
N GLY A 452 -14.81 -9.20 -13.85
CA GLY A 452 -13.47 -8.79 -13.46
C GLY A 452 -13.45 -7.64 -12.45
N SER A 453 -12.24 -7.29 -12.01
CA SER A 453 -11.96 -6.13 -11.15
C SER A 453 -11.54 -4.93 -11.99
N MET A 454 -12.11 -3.75 -11.76
CA MET A 454 -11.58 -2.47 -12.23
C MET A 454 -10.15 -2.27 -11.66
N ASP A 455 -9.19 -1.87 -12.49
CA ASP A 455 -7.75 -1.88 -12.15
C ASP A 455 -7.41 -0.93 -11.00
N ALA A 456 -7.83 0.33 -11.13
CA ALA A 456 -7.37 1.41 -10.29
C ALA A 456 -8.53 2.35 -9.88
N GLY A 457 -8.27 3.66 -9.92
CA GLY A 457 -9.27 4.69 -9.68
C GLY A 457 -10.29 4.87 -10.79
N ASP A 458 -9.89 4.47 -11.99
CA ASP A 458 -10.67 4.33 -13.21
C ASP A 458 -11.39 2.97 -13.27
N TRP A 459 -11.79 2.54 -14.47
CA TRP A 459 -12.71 1.41 -14.66
C TRP A 459 -12.21 0.38 -15.70
N ASP A 460 -10.93 0.50 -16.10
CA ASP A 460 -10.26 -0.40 -17.03
C ASP A 460 -10.01 -1.77 -16.40
N ARG A 461 -9.82 -2.81 -17.22
CA ARG A 461 -9.50 -4.18 -16.76
C ARG A 461 -8.37 -4.73 -17.61
N ARG A 462 -7.35 -5.32 -16.99
CA ARG A 462 -6.12 -5.75 -17.68
C ARG A 462 -5.71 -7.14 -17.24
N ILE A 463 -5.25 -7.99 -18.16
CA ILE A 463 -4.94 -9.40 -17.85
C ILE A 463 -3.84 -9.58 -16.79
N THR A 464 -3.01 -8.56 -16.52
CA THR A 464 -2.07 -8.50 -15.39
C THR A 464 -2.75 -8.69 -14.03
N HIS A 465 -4.06 -8.44 -13.93
CA HIS A 465 -4.88 -8.69 -12.73
C HIS A 465 -4.79 -10.12 -12.21
N VAL A 466 -4.42 -11.08 -13.06
CA VAL A 466 -4.19 -12.47 -12.66
C VAL A 466 -3.23 -12.61 -11.47
N ALA A 467 -2.31 -11.65 -11.28
CA ALA A 467 -1.40 -11.60 -10.13
C ALA A 467 -2.13 -11.60 -8.77
N LEU A 468 -3.32 -10.98 -8.67
CA LEU A 468 -4.14 -11.04 -7.45
C LEU A 468 -4.70 -12.45 -7.24
N THR A 469 -5.23 -13.08 -8.28
CA THR A 469 -5.74 -14.45 -8.21
C THR A 469 -4.62 -15.43 -7.85
N GLN A 470 -3.43 -15.25 -8.42
CA GLN A 470 -2.22 -16.02 -8.08
C GLN A 470 -1.83 -15.85 -6.61
N ALA A 471 -1.71 -14.61 -6.12
CA ALA A 471 -1.36 -14.32 -4.72
C ALA A 471 -2.40 -14.88 -3.72
N LEU A 472 -3.69 -14.82 -4.05
CA LEU A 472 -4.75 -15.41 -3.23
C LEU A 472 -4.70 -16.95 -3.25
N CYS A 473 -4.36 -17.58 -4.37
CA CYS A 473 -4.15 -19.03 -4.42
C CYS A 473 -2.89 -19.47 -3.64
N ASP A 474 -1.82 -18.69 -3.69
CA ASP A 474 -0.58 -18.94 -2.93
C ASP A 474 -0.84 -18.93 -1.40
N LEU A 475 -1.82 -18.16 -0.91
CA LEU A 475 -2.27 -18.23 0.48
C LEU A 475 -2.97 -19.58 0.79
N PHE A 476 -3.81 -20.09 -0.10
CA PHE A 476 -4.44 -21.41 0.09
C PHE A 476 -3.43 -22.58 0.01
N ASP A 477 -2.29 -22.39 -0.67
CA ASP A 477 -1.17 -23.35 -0.66
C ASP A 477 -0.45 -23.44 0.69
N LEU A 478 -0.48 -22.37 1.49
CA LEU A 478 0.00 -22.39 2.87
C LEU A 478 -0.93 -23.14 3.80
N ASP A 479 -2.19 -22.70 3.86
CA ASP A 479 -3.13 -23.07 4.92
C ASP A 479 -4.58 -22.88 4.48
N ALA A 480 -5.05 -23.78 3.61
CA ALA A 480 -6.42 -23.76 3.10
C ALA A 480 -7.50 -23.78 4.20
N GLU A 481 -7.22 -24.34 5.39
CA GLU A 481 -8.17 -24.32 6.51
C GLU A 481 -8.28 -22.91 7.11
N PHE A 482 -7.14 -22.27 7.40
CA PHE A 482 -7.11 -20.90 7.92
C PHE A 482 -7.74 -19.90 6.94
N PHE A 483 -7.34 -19.92 5.67
CA PHE A 483 -7.84 -18.96 4.69
C PHE A 483 -9.28 -19.22 4.24
N ALA A 484 -9.81 -20.44 4.41
CA ALA A 484 -11.24 -20.67 4.28
C ALA A 484 -12.07 -20.00 5.40
N GLY A 485 -11.47 -19.75 6.57
CA GLY A 485 -12.09 -19.07 7.69
C GLY A 485 -12.15 -17.54 7.57
N ILE A 486 -11.35 -16.91 6.71
CA ILE A 486 -11.32 -15.45 6.54
C ILE A 486 -12.63 -14.94 5.92
N GLN A 487 -13.27 -13.98 6.59
CA GLN A 487 -14.57 -13.41 6.18
C GLN A 487 -14.40 -12.08 5.45
N LEU A 488 -15.07 -11.93 4.30
CA LEU A 488 -15.07 -10.69 3.53
C LEU A 488 -16.49 -10.10 3.50
N SER A 489 -16.58 -8.76 3.50
CA SER A 489 -17.82 -8.02 3.31
C SER A 489 -18.23 -8.03 1.84
N GLN A 490 -18.82 -9.15 1.41
CA GLN A 490 -19.28 -9.39 0.05
C GLN A 490 -20.46 -10.38 0.02
N PRO A 491 -21.25 -10.43 -1.06
CA PRO A 491 -22.27 -11.46 -1.24
C PRO A 491 -21.69 -12.88 -1.15
N PRO A 492 -22.44 -13.86 -0.60
CA PRO A 492 -21.99 -15.25 -0.49
C PRO A 492 -21.76 -15.89 -1.87
N SER A 493 -20.76 -16.77 -1.97
CA SER A 493 -20.42 -17.45 -3.23
C SER A 493 -21.55 -18.36 -3.72
N SER A 494 -21.96 -18.18 -4.98
CA SER A 494 -22.85 -19.12 -5.68
C SER A 494 -22.13 -20.42 -6.10
N LEU A 495 -20.80 -20.44 -6.05
CA LEU A 495 -19.94 -21.57 -6.41
C LEU A 495 -19.51 -22.40 -5.19
N ASN A 496 -19.98 -22.09 -3.99
CA ASN A 496 -19.54 -22.69 -2.73
C ASN A 496 -18.03 -22.51 -2.46
N LEU A 497 -17.43 -21.42 -2.96
CA LEU A 497 -16.05 -21.07 -2.69
C LEU A 497 -15.93 -20.28 -1.37
N PRO A 498 -14.84 -20.45 -0.60
CA PRO A 498 -14.52 -19.56 0.50
C PRO A 498 -14.38 -18.10 0.04
N PRO A 499 -14.60 -17.10 0.92
CA PRO A 499 -14.66 -15.69 0.53
C PRO A 499 -13.46 -15.19 -0.28
N LEU A 500 -12.23 -15.55 0.10
CA LEU A 500 -11.02 -15.18 -0.63
C LEU A 500 -10.92 -15.85 -2.01
N LEU A 501 -11.38 -17.11 -2.17
CA LEU A 501 -11.40 -17.78 -3.48
C LEU A 501 -12.54 -17.27 -4.38
N GLU A 502 -13.69 -16.86 -3.82
CA GLU A 502 -14.70 -16.13 -4.58
C GLU A 502 -14.14 -14.79 -5.09
N ALA A 503 -13.39 -14.05 -4.27
CA ALA A 503 -12.71 -12.83 -4.73
C ALA A 503 -11.66 -13.13 -5.81
N ALA A 504 -10.87 -14.19 -5.65
CA ALA A 504 -9.89 -14.65 -6.64
C ALA A 504 -10.54 -15.08 -7.97
N TRP A 505 -11.73 -15.69 -7.93
CA TRP A 505 -12.53 -16.00 -9.12
C TRP A 505 -13.07 -14.73 -9.79
N ARG A 506 -13.77 -13.87 -9.04
CA ARG A 506 -14.38 -12.62 -9.55
C ARG A 506 -13.39 -11.63 -10.15
N ASN A 507 -12.12 -11.76 -9.80
CA ASN A 507 -11.04 -11.00 -10.39
C ASN A 507 -10.73 -11.42 -11.84
N ILE A 508 -10.94 -12.69 -12.21
CA ILE A 508 -10.64 -13.22 -13.55
C ILE A 508 -11.85 -13.82 -14.30
N ASP A 509 -13.05 -13.78 -13.73
CA ASP A 509 -14.25 -14.41 -14.33
C ASP A 509 -14.51 -13.91 -15.75
N MET A 510 -14.37 -12.60 -16.00
CA MET A 510 -14.43 -12.00 -17.34
C MET A 510 -13.54 -12.68 -18.39
N TYR A 511 -12.27 -12.99 -18.05
CA TYR A 511 -11.32 -13.58 -18.98
C TYR A 511 -11.65 -15.04 -19.31
N ILE A 512 -12.27 -15.75 -18.36
CA ILE A 512 -12.53 -17.20 -18.42
C ILE A 512 -13.95 -17.52 -18.92
N GLU A 513 -14.94 -16.67 -18.61
CA GLU A 513 -16.32 -16.79 -19.11
C GLU A 513 -16.47 -16.30 -20.55
N TYR A 514 -15.66 -15.32 -20.99
CA TYR A 514 -15.70 -14.74 -22.34
C TYR A 514 -14.51 -15.14 -23.23
N MET A 515 -13.83 -16.24 -22.87
CA MET A 515 -12.83 -16.91 -23.71
C MET A 515 -13.46 -17.33 -25.05
N ALA A 516 -12.72 -17.13 -26.15
CA ALA A 516 -13.13 -17.56 -27.48
C ALA A 516 -13.18 -19.11 -27.57
N PRO A 517 -14.00 -19.70 -28.49
CA PRO A 517 -14.17 -21.15 -28.58
C PRO A 517 -12.90 -21.97 -28.88
N ASP A 518 -11.84 -21.32 -29.36
CA ASP A 518 -10.52 -21.89 -29.64
C ASP A 518 -9.50 -21.68 -28.51
N GLY A 519 -9.89 -21.02 -27.42
CA GLY A 519 -9.06 -20.72 -26.26
C GLY A 519 -8.55 -19.28 -26.18
N GLY A 520 -8.81 -18.44 -27.17
CA GLY A 520 -8.32 -17.06 -27.18
C GLY A 520 -8.92 -16.23 -26.04
N VAL A 521 -8.05 -15.68 -25.17
CA VAL A 521 -8.48 -14.81 -24.07
C VAL A 521 -8.20 -13.35 -24.38
N ILE A 522 -9.22 -12.50 -24.17
CA ILE A 522 -9.10 -11.04 -24.32
C ILE A 522 -8.07 -10.45 -23.37
N GLY A 523 -7.29 -9.48 -23.83
CA GLY A 523 -6.28 -8.82 -23.01
C GLY A 523 -6.84 -7.93 -21.88
N GLY A 524 -8.08 -7.45 -22.03
CA GLY A 524 -8.66 -6.46 -21.14
C GLY A 524 -9.84 -5.69 -21.75
N ILE A 525 -10.34 -4.74 -20.98
CA ILE A 525 -11.32 -3.73 -21.43
C ILE A 525 -10.77 -2.34 -21.08
N GLU A 526 -10.77 -1.44 -22.06
CA GLU A 526 -10.21 -0.10 -21.96
C GLU A 526 -11.22 0.94 -22.49
N PHE A 527 -11.29 2.11 -21.86
CA PHE A 527 -12.12 3.25 -22.30
C PHE A 527 -11.45 4.07 -23.43
N GLU A 528 -12.23 4.92 -24.11
CA GLU A 528 -11.70 5.77 -25.19
C GLU A 528 -10.83 6.95 -24.73
N GLU A 529 -10.91 7.30 -23.44
CA GLU A 529 -10.08 8.28 -22.72
C GLU A 529 -10.17 8.01 -21.21
N HIS A 530 -9.40 8.72 -20.37
CA HIS A 530 -9.59 8.70 -18.92
C HIS A 530 -10.99 9.21 -18.50
N PRO A 531 -11.52 8.79 -17.33
CA PRO A 531 -12.84 9.20 -16.84
C PRO A 531 -13.11 10.71 -16.91
N VAL A 532 -14.24 11.07 -17.54
CA VAL A 532 -14.70 12.46 -17.65
C VAL A 532 -15.06 13.00 -16.25
N ILE A 533 -14.60 14.21 -15.93
CA ILE A 533 -14.83 14.81 -14.61
C ILE A 533 -16.33 14.98 -14.35
N GLY A 534 -16.82 14.30 -13.31
CA GLY A 534 -18.23 14.27 -12.91
C GLY A 534 -18.97 12.99 -13.29
N GLU A 535 -18.45 12.17 -14.20
CA GLU A 535 -19.04 10.88 -14.59
C GLU A 535 -18.63 9.75 -13.65
N VAL A 536 -19.48 8.74 -13.51
CA VAL A 536 -19.23 7.56 -12.66
C VAL A 536 -19.34 6.30 -13.51
N SER A 537 -18.78 5.19 -13.04
CA SER A 537 -18.69 3.90 -13.75
C SER A 537 -20.02 3.36 -14.33
N THR A 538 -21.16 3.76 -13.75
CA THR A 538 -22.51 3.38 -14.16
C THR A 538 -23.17 4.33 -15.17
N ASP A 539 -22.62 5.53 -15.33
CA ASP A 539 -23.14 6.60 -16.19
C ASP A 539 -21.97 7.40 -16.73
N THR A 540 -21.37 6.87 -17.81
CA THR A 540 -20.26 7.48 -18.52
C THR A 540 -20.55 7.55 -20.01
N SER A 541 -20.14 8.64 -20.64
CA SER A 541 -20.37 8.93 -22.06
C SER A 541 -19.27 8.38 -22.98
N LEU A 542 -18.18 7.88 -22.41
CA LEU A 542 -17.04 7.31 -23.12
C LEU A 542 -17.37 5.97 -23.80
N LYS A 543 -16.89 5.76 -25.02
CA LYS A 543 -16.88 4.43 -25.65
C LYS A 543 -15.93 3.48 -24.92
N VAL A 544 -16.24 2.20 -25.04
CA VAL A 544 -15.56 1.10 -24.35
C VAL A 544 -15.15 0.05 -25.37
N TYR A 545 -13.92 -0.43 -25.24
CA TYR A 545 -13.30 -1.37 -26.16
C TYR A 545 -12.84 -2.63 -25.43
N CYS A 546 -12.92 -3.77 -26.10
CA CYS A 546 -12.25 -5.00 -25.68
C CYS A 546 -10.96 -5.18 -26.48
N HIS A 547 -9.85 -5.49 -25.80
CA HIS A 547 -8.66 -5.96 -26.50
C HIS A 547 -8.97 -7.32 -27.16
N SER A 548 -8.61 -7.47 -28.44
CA SER A 548 -8.72 -8.77 -29.11
C SER A 548 -7.88 -9.85 -28.41
N PRO A 549 -8.25 -11.14 -28.53
CA PRO A 549 -7.47 -12.22 -27.96
C PRO A 549 -6.02 -12.30 -28.45
N ASP A 550 -5.10 -12.69 -27.57
CA ASP A 550 -3.68 -12.86 -27.90
C ASP A 550 -2.97 -13.95 -27.06
N PRO A 551 -1.80 -14.45 -27.51
CA PRO A 551 -1.06 -15.48 -26.77
C PRO A 551 -0.62 -15.02 -25.38
N TRP A 552 -0.25 -13.75 -25.17
CA TRP A 552 0.21 -13.29 -23.85
C TRP A 552 -0.91 -13.35 -22.82
N ALA A 553 -2.08 -12.82 -23.16
CA ALA A 553 -3.26 -12.86 -22.32
C ALA A 553 -3.73 -14.30 -22.07
N SER A 554 -3.66 -15.16 -23.09
CA SER A 554 -4.08 -16.56 -22.98
C SER A 554 -3.14 -17.40 -22.10
N TYR A 555 -1.82 -17.18 -22.15
CA TYR A 555 -0.88 -17.81 -21.19
C TYR A 555 -1.12 -17.33 -19.75
N LEU A 556 -1.33 -16.04 -19.54
CA LEU A 556 -1.61 -15.50 -18.20
C LEU A 556 -2.91 -16.06 -17.63
N ALA A 557 -3.98 -16.11 -18.43
CA ALA A 557 -5.25 -16.72 -18.06
C ALA A 557 -5.11 -18.22 -17.76
N ALA A 558 -4.30 -18.96 -18.52
CA ALA A 558 -4.00 -20.37 -18.25
C ALA A 558 -3.35 -20.57 -16.88
N SER A 559 -2.35 -19.74 -16.51
CA SER A 559 -1.75 -19.79 -15.16
C SER A 559 -2.78 -19.49 -14.06
N GLY A 560 -3.57 -18.43 -14.21
CA GLY A 560 -4.59 -18.04 -13.23
C GLY A 560 -5.66 -19.11 -13.02
N ALA A 561 -6.22 -19.63 -14.10
CA ALA A 561 -7.20 -20.69 -14.07
C ALA A 561 -6.62 -22.00 -13.50
N ALA A 562 -5.38 -22.36 -13.84
CA ALA A 562 -4.74 -23.57 -13.32
C ALA A 562 -4.47 -23.49 -11.79
N ARG A 563 -4.04 -22.33 -11.26
CA ARG A 563 -3.91 -22.15 -9.80
C ARG A 563 -5.25 -22.24 -9.11
N LEU A 564 -6.25 -21.53 -9.62
CA LEU A 564 -7.58 -21.47 -9.01
C LEU A 564 -8.28 -22.84 -9.06
N ALA A 565 -8.15 -23.60 -10.15
CA ALA A 565 -8.64 -24.98 -10.26
C ALA A 565 -8.11 -25.85 -9.12
N ARG A 566 -6.79 -25.86 -8.95
CA ARG A 566 -6.09 -26.71 -7.97
C ARG A 566 -6.54 -26.44 -6.53
N VAL A 567 -6.62 -25.19 -6.11
CA VAL A 567 -7.04 -24.84 -4.74
C VAL A 567 -8.56 -24.96 -4.52
N SER A 568 -9.35 -24.80 -5.58
CA SER A 568 -10.83 -24.88 -5.52
C SER A 568 -11.37 -26.31 -5.52
N ALA A 569 -10.59 -27.31 -5.95
CA ALA A 569 -11.04 -28.70 -6.14
C ALA A 569 -11.69 -29.32 -4.88
N GLN A 570 -11.23 -28.96 -3.69
CA GLN A 570 -11.78 -29.43 -2.41
C GLN A 570 -13.14 -28.82 -2.04
N TYR A 571 -13.48 -27.65 -2.59
CA TYR A 571 -14.73 -26.92 -2.31
C TYR A 571 -15.78 -27.12 -3.42
N ASN A 572 -15.33 -27.20 -4.67
CA ASN A 572 -16.17 -27.44 -5.85
C ASN A 572 -15.37 -28.11 -6.98
N ALA A 573 -15.35 -29.45 -6.98
CA ALA A 573 -14.62 -30.25 -7.98
C ALA A 573 -15.11 -30.06 -9.42
N ALA A 574 -16.40 -29.75 -9.64
CA ALA A 574 -16.94 -29.54 -10.98
C ALA A 574 -16.45 -28.22 -11.59
N PHE A 575 -16.42 -27.15 -10.77
CA PHE A 575 -15.83 -25.87 -11.15
C PHE A 575 -14.31 -25.99 -11.38
N ALA A 576 -13.59 -26.72 -10.53
CA ALA A 576 -12.16 -26.96 -10.72
C ALA A 576 -11.85 -27.69 -12.04
N ALA A 577 -12.63 -28.70 -12.42
CA ALA A 577 -12.45 -29.42 -13.68
C ALA A 577 -12.77 -28.55 -14.92
N ASP A 578 -13.75 -27.65 -14.84
CA ASP A 578 -14.03 -26.66 -15.89
C ASP A 578 -12.87 -25.66 -16.05
N LEU A 579 -12.32 -25.17 -14.93
CA LEU A 579 -11.13 -24.31 -14.94
C LEU A 579 -9.88 -25.02 -15.49
N GLU A 580 -9.65 -26.29 -15.16
CA GLU A 580 -8.56 -27.10 -15.72
C GLU A 580 -8.67 -27.19 -17.24
N ALA A 581 -9.84 -27.59 -17.76
CA ALA A 581 -10.07 -27.68 -19.21
C ALA A 581 -9.89 -26.33 -19.93
N LYS A 582 -10.32 -25.22 -19.31
CA LYS A 582 -10.11 -23.87 -19.85
C LYS A 582 -8.66 -23.41 -19.78
N ALA A 583 -7.90 -23.80 -18.76
CA ALA A 583 -6.48 -23.51 -18.65
C ALA A 583 -5.68 -24.22 -19.76
N GLU A 584 -5.97 -25.51 -20.02
CA GLU A 584 -5.35 -26.27 -21.10
C GLU A 584 -5.70 -25.69 -22.50
N LEU A 585 -6.95 -25.24 -22.67
CA LEU A 585 -7.42 -24.63 -23.91
C LEU A 585 -6.74 -23.27 -24.17
N ALA A 586 -6.66 -22.39 -23.16
CA ALA A 586 -5.98 -21.10 -23.28
C ALA A 586 -4.47 -21.23 -23.53
N PHE A 587 -3.82 -22.21 -22.89
CA PHE A 587 -2.42 -22.54 -23.20
C PHE A 587 -2.25 -23.04 -24.64
N SER A 588 -3.16 -23.90 -25.11
CA SER A 588 -3.15 -24.42 -26.49
C SER A 588 -3.34 -23.29 -27.52
N TYR A 589 -4.18 -22.30 -27.25
CA TYR A 589 -4.29 -21.10 -28.05
C TYR A 589 -2.97 -20.31 -28.09
N GLY A 590 -2.33 -20.13 -26.94
CA GLY A 590 -1.02 -19.47 -26.82
C GLY A 590 0.07 -20.15 -27.65
N GLU A 591 0.13 -21.49 -27.64
CA GLU A 591 1.08 -22.26 -28.47
C GLU A 591 0.77 -22.09 -29.97
N ALA A 592 -0.51 -22.09 -30.36
CA ALA A 592 -0.94 -21.93 -31.75
C ALA A 592 -0.69 -20.53 -32.32
N HIS A 593 -0.69 -19.49 -31.47
CA HIS A 593 -0.57 -18.08 -31.86
C HIS A 593 0.74 -17.41 -31.41
N LEU A 594 1.75 -18.19 -30.99
CA LEU A 594 3.06 -17.69 -30.52
C LEU A 594 3.78 -16.78 -31.54
N HIS A 595 3.41 -16.86 -32.83
CA HIS A 595 3.87 -16.00 -33.92
C HIS A 595 2.67 -15.35 -34.62
N ASP A 596 2.09 -14.32 -34.00
CA ASP A 596 0.95 -13.56 -34.54
C ASP A 596 1.37 -12.75 -35.79
N PRO A 597 0.64 -12.84 -36.93
CA PRO A 597 0.87 -12.01 -38.11
C PRO A 597 0.91 -10.49 -37.85
N LEU A 598 0.24 -9.99 -36.80
CA LEU A 598 0.27 -8.59 -36.38
C LEU A 598 1.65 -8.16 -35.87
N GLU A 599 2.51 -9.09 -35.45
CA GLU A 599 3.89 -8.82 -35.03
C GLU A 599 4.61 -7.99 -36.10
N ALA A 600 4.53 -8.37 -37.37
CA ALA A 600 5.18 -7.63 -38.46
C ALA A 600 4.62 -6.20 -38.68
N LYS A 601 3.38 -5.90 -38.27
CA LYS A 601 2.75 -4.57 -38.39
C LYS A 601 3.18 -3.64 -37.26
N TYR A 602 3.24 -4.12 -36.02
CA TYR A 602 3.44 -3.27 -34.83
C TYR A 602 4.85 -3.33 -34.23
N MET A 603 5.66 -4.35 -34.52
CA MET A 603 7.05 -4.42 -34.05
C MET A 603 7.96 -3.24 -34.48
N PRO A 604 7.70 -2.50 -35.59
CA PRO A 604 8.45 -1.29 -35.91
C PRO A 604 8.18 -0.08 -35.00
N LEU A 605 7.13 -0.10 -34.15
CA LEU A 605 6.67 1.06 -33.36
C LEU A 605 7.42 1.26 -32.03
N GLY A 606 8.71 0.96 -32.01
CA GLY A 606 9.57 1.44 -30.94
C GLY A 606 9.78 2.93 -31.11
N ASN A 607 9.57 3.73 -30.05
CA ASN A 607 9.92 5.15 -30.08
C ASN A 607 11.45 5.30 -30.07
N GLU A 608 12.10 5.25 -31.23
CA GLU A 608 13.55 5.45 -31.39
C GLU A 608 14.04 6.81 -30.85
N SER A 609 13.14 7.74 -30.53
CA SER A 609 13.45 9.06 -30.00
C SER A 609 13.31 9.22 -28.48
N ASP A 610 12.71 8.26 -27.75
CA ASP A 610 12.72 8.26 -26.28
C ASP A 610 13.69 7.19 -25.72
N PRO A 611 14.90 7.57 -25.28
CA PRO A 611 15.88 6.63 -24.75
C PRO A 611 15.52 6.04 -23.37
N ASN A 612 14.37 6.37 -22.79
CA ASN A 612 13.92 5.85 -21.48
C ASN A 612 12.92 4.69 -21.58
N TRP A 613 12.39 4.38 -22.78
CA TRP A 613 11.34 3.38 -22.99
C TRP A 613 11.87 2.14 -23.75
N PRO A 614 11.36 0.91 -23.49
CA PRO A 614 11.80 -0.26 -24.24
C PRO A 614 11.60 -0.06 -25.74
N ASN A 615 12.61 -0.40 -26.53
CA ASN A 615 12.37 -0.68 -27.93
C ASN A 615 11.56 -1.98 -28.01
N PHE A 616 10.25 -1.82 -28.23
CA PHE A 616 9.22 -2.86 -28.24
C PHE A 616 9.66 -4.18 -28.90
N LYS A 617 10.43 -4.05 -29.99
CA LYS A 617 11.04 -5.14 -30.75
C LYS A 617 11.82 -6.17 -29.94
N TYR A 618 12.51 -5.74 -28.89
CA TYR A 618 13.35 -6.61 -28.05
C TYR A 618 12.63 -7.07 -26.79
N PHE A 619 11.49 -6.44 -26.48
CA PHE A 619 10.76 -6.61 -25.23
C PHE A 619 9.69 -7.69 -25.35
N LEU A 620 8.87 -7.64 -26.40
CA LEU A 620 7.74 -8.54 -26.60
C LEU A 620 8.11 -10.04 -26.56
N PRO A 621 9.21 -10.52 -27.19
CA PRO A 621 9.58 -11.93 -27.11
C PRO A 621 9.95 -12.39 -25.69
N LYS A 622 10.46 -11.49 -24.83
CA LYS A 622 10.79 -11.79 -23.43
C LYS A 622 9.53 -11.92 -22.60
N VAL A 623 8.58 -11.00 -22.78
CA VAL A 623 7.24 -11.02 -22.15
C VAL A 623 6.50 -12.31 -22.48
N LEU A 624 6.45 -12.71 -23.76
CA LEU A 624 5.83 -13.96 -24.20
C LEU A 624 6.50 -15.20 -23.62
N ARG A 625 7.85 -15.27 -23.64
CA ARG A 625 8.61 -16.37 -23.03
C ARG A 625 8.26 -16.54 -21.55
N ASP A 626 8.18 -15.43 -20.81
CA ASP A 626 8.01 -15.45 -19.35
C ASP A 626 6.56 -15.80 -18.93
N ALA A 627 5.56 -15.35 -19.70
CA ALA A 627 4.18 -15.78 -19.53
C ALA A 627 4.00 -17.27 -19.88
N ARG A 628 4.55 -17.73 -21.01
CA ARG A 628 4.56 -19.15 -21.43
C ARG A 628 5.23 -20.04 -20.38
N ASN A 629 6.36 -19.61 -19.83
CA ASN A 629 7.07 -20.28 -18.75
C ASN A 629 6.18 -20.46 -17.52
N THR A 630 5.55 -19.38 -17.05
CA THR A 630 4.68 -19.40 -15.87
C THR A 630 3.44 -20.28 -16.08
N ALA A 631 2.79 -20.19 -17.23
CA ALA A 631 1.63 -21.01 -17.58
C ALA A 631 1.97 -22.51 -17.62
N ALA A 632 3.13 -22.86 -18.19
CA ALA A 632 3.62 -24.23 -18.22
C ALA A 632 3.94 -24.76 -16.81
N ALA A 633 4.52 -23.94 -15.93
CA ALA A 633 4.78 -24.32 -14.54
C ALA A 633 3.49 -24.64 -13.77
N ASP A 634 2.45 -23.81 -13.91
CA ASP A 634 1.18 -23.99 -13.20
C ASP A 634 0.36 -25.16 -13.76
N LEU A 635 0.32 -25.35 -15.09
CA LEU A 635 -0.32 -26.51 -15.70
C LEU A 635 0.38 -27.82 -15.36
N PHE A 636 1.72 -27.83 -15.28
CA PHE A 636 2.44 -28.99 -14.75
C PHE A 636 2.08 -29.25 -13.28
N ARG A 637 2.04 -28.21 -12.43
CA ARG A 637 1.68 -28.32 -11.01
C ARG A 637 0.25 -28.80 -10.78
N LEU A 638 -0.68 -28.49 -11.68
CA LEU A 638 -2.07 -28.96 -11.65
C LEU A 638 -2.21 -30.41 -12.15
N THR A 639 -1.65 -30.71 -13.31
CA THR A 639 -1.99 -31.93 -14.08
C THR A 639 -0.96 -33.06 -13.96
N GLY A 640 0.28 -32.75 -13.57
CA GLY A 640 1.41 -33.68 -13.61
C GLY A 640 1.87 -34.09 -15.02
N LYS A 641 1.32 -33.51 -16.10
CA LYS A 641 1.69 -33.84 -17.48
C LYS A 641 3.08 -33.27 -17.82
N THR A 642 4.04 -34.15 -18.12
CA THR A 642 5.44 -33.79 -18.37
C THR A 642 5.67 -32.95 -19.64
N GLU A 643 4.67 -32.83 -20.52
CA GLU A 643 4.73 -31.94 -21.67
C GLU A 643 4.80 -30.46 -21.25
N TYR A 644 4.08 -30.08 -20.19
CA TYR A 644 4.18 -28.74 -19.60
C TYR A 644 5.51 -28.52 -18.89
N GLU A 645 6.01 -29.52 -18.15
CA GLU A 645 7.36 -29.46 -17.56
C GLU A 645 8.44 -29.25 -18.64
N THR A 646 8.33 -29.95 -19.77
CA THR A 646 9.24 -29.77 -20.92
C THR A 646 9.21 -28.35 -21.48
N VAL A 647 8.04 -27.70 -21.54
CA VAL A 647 7.92 -26.30 -21.96
C VAL A 647 8.51 -25.36 -20.91
N PHE A 648 8.29 -25.61 -19.62
CA PHE A 648 8.90 -24.85 -18.54
C PHE A 648 10.43 -24.91 -18.63
N GLU A 649 11.03 -26.09 -18.72
CA GLU A 649 12.48 -26.27 -18.89
C GLU A 649 13.02 -25.49 -20.09
N ALA A 650 12.38 -25.64 -21.26
CA ALA A 650 12.82 -25.02 -22.51
C ALA A 650 12.72 -23.48 -22.51
N THR A 651 11.93 -22.90 -21.60
CA THR A 651 11.73 -21.45 -21.46
C THR A 651 12.41 -20.85 -20.21
N SER A 652 12.92 -21.69 -19.31
CA SER A 652 13.43 -21.30 -18.00
C SER A 652 14.88 -20.78 -18.04
N VAL A 653 15.10 -19.58 -17.49
CA VAL A 653 16.46 -19.03 -17.33
C VAL A 653 17.28 -19.77 -16.27
N PHE A 654 16.61 -20.51 -15.36
CA PHE A 654 17.23 -21.24 -14.24
C PHE A 654 17.87 -22.56 -14.66
N THR A 655 17.78 -22.92 -15.94
CA THR A 655 18.67 -23.91 -16.58
C THR A 655 20.15 -23.51 -16.49
N ILE A 656 20.43 -22.22 -16.26
CA ILE A 656 21.74 -21.67 -15.89
C ILE A 656 21.74 -21.35 -14.39
N PRO A 657 22.57 -22.01 -13.56
CA PRO A 657 22.63 -21.72 -12.13
C PRO A 657 23.08 -20.30 -11.79
N GLY A 658 22.55 -19.77 -10.69
CA GLY A 658 22.93 -18.45 -10.14
C GLY A 658 22.16 -17.26 -10.72
N ARG A 659 21.07 -17.47 -11.47
CA ARG A 659 20.21 -16.38 -11.97
C ARG A 659 19.29 -15.82 -10.88
N GLU A 660 19.12 -14.50 -10.86
CA GLU A 660 18.04 -13.84 -10.10
C GLU A 660 16.68 -14.10 -10.76
N VAL A 661 15.57 -14.02 -10.02
CA VAL A 661 14.23 -14.29 -10.57
C VAL A 661 13.79 -13.28 -11.63
N SER A 662 14.27 -12.03 -11.51
CA SER A 662 14.07 -10.94 -12.45
C SER A 662 15.39 -10.21 -12.66
N PHE A 663 15.72 -9.74 -13.87
CA PHE A 663 16.95 -8.99 -14.13
C PHE A 663 16.74 -7.79 -15.07
N PHE A 664 17.32 -6.65 -14.70
CA PHE A 664 17.21 -5.36 -15.40
C PHE A 664 18.58 -4.79 -15.76
N ASN A 665 18.79 -4.44 -17.03
CA ASN A 665 20.06 -3.92 -17.53
C ASN A 665 20.03 -2.39 -17.67
N ASN A 666 20.66 -1.69 -16.71
CA ASN A 666 20.98 -0.25 -16.72
C ASN A 666 19.84 0.79 -16.85
N THR A 667 18.64 0.44 -17.31
CA THR A 667 17.46 1.32 -17.40
C THR A 667 16.17 0.55 -17.10
N TYR A 668 15.07 1.26 -16.77
CA TYR A 668 13.74 0.69 -16.51
C TYR A 668 13.21 -0.14 -17.69
N SER A 669 13.65 0.19 -18.90
CA SER A 669 13.23 -0.39 -20.17
C SER A 669 13.83 -1.75 -20.52
N ASP A 670 15.04 -2.06 -20.05
CA ASP A 670 15.86 -3.14 -20.58
C ASP A 670 15.91 -4.35 -19.63
N TYR A 671 14.76 -4.93 -19.32
CA TYR A 671 14.72 -6.21 -18.59
C TYR A 671 15.06 -7.40 -19.50
N GLU A 672 15.76 -8.40 -18.97
CA GLU A 672 16.13 -9.62 -19.73
C GLU A 672 15.20 -10.81 -19.41
N TRP A 673 14.72 -10.91 -18.18
CA TRP A 673 13.65 -11.82 -17.76
C TRP A 673 12.91 -11.32 -16.51
N ARG A 674 11.65 -11.74 -16.38
CA ARG A 674 10.80 -11.68 -15.19
C ARG A 674 10.12 -13.04 -15.02
N GLN A 675 10.81 -13.99 -14.37
CA GLN A 675 10.34 -15.37 -14.16
C GLN A 675 10.08 -15.69 -12.68
N GLU A 676 9.81 -14.67 -11.86
CA GLU A 676 9.45 -14.78 -10.44
C GLU A 676 8.28 -15.73 -10.18
N GLU A 677 7.19 -15.65 -10.96
CA GLU A 677 6.05 -16.56 -10.83
C GLU A 677 6.40 -18.00 -11.23
N GLY A 678 6.99 -18.22 -12.41
CA GLY A 678 7.40 -19.55 -12.86
C GLY A 678 8.42 -20.22 -11.92
N ALA A 679 9.37 -19.46 -11.39
CA ALA A 679 10.33 -19.92 -10.40
C ALA A 679 9.65 -20.35 -9.09
N TRP A 680 8.74 -19.52 -8.56
CA TRP A 680 7.99 -19.82 -7.34
C TRP A 680 7.13 -21.08 -7.49
N VAL A 681 6.36 -21.17 -8.58
CA VAL A 681 5.49 -22.31 -8.87
C VAL A 681 6.32 -23.59 -8.95
N TYR A 682 7.36 -23.62 -9.78
CA TYR A 682 8.16 -24.82 -9.96
C TYR A 682 8.98 -25.19 -8.72
N ALA A 683 9.43 -24.21 -7.92
CA ALA A 683 10.06 -24.44 -6.62
C ALA A 683 9.13 -25.07 -5.58
N SER A 684 7.81 -24.86 -5.70
CA SER A 684 6.78 -25.39 -4.79
C SER A 684 6.04 -26.62 -5.33
N THR A 685 6.20 -27.00 -6.61
CA THR A 685 5.56 -28.17 -7.22
C THR A 685 6.01 -29.51 -6.60
N PRO A 686 5.12 -30.29 -5.97
CA PRO A 686 5.45 -31.65 -5.57
C PRO A 686 5.66 -32.55 -6.79
N GLY A 687 6.70 -33.39 -6.79
CA GLY A 687 6.90 -34.42 -7.82
C GLY A 687 7.51 -33.95 -9.14
N ALA A 688 8.15 -32.78 -9.17
CA ALA A 688 8.97 -32.35 -10.31
C ALA A 688 10.01 -33.41 -10.70
N THR A 689 10.17 -33.68 -12.00
CA THR A 689 11.10 -34.70 -12.50
C THR A 689 12.52 -34.15 -12.58
N ASN A 690 12.68 -32.85 -12.89
CA ASN A 690 13.97 -32.18 -12.87
C ASN A 690 14.23 -31.46 -11.53
N ILE A 691 14.67 -32.26 -10.55
CA ILE A 691 15.05 -31.84 -9.20
C ILE A 691 16.16 -30.78 -9.19
N ALA A 692 17.09 -30.80 -10.15
CA ALA A 692 18.18 -29.82 -10.22
C ALA A 692 17.64 -28.42 -10.58
N LEU A 693 16.74 -28.34 -11.58
CA LEU A 693 16.06 -27.10 -11.93
C LEU A 693 15.15 -26.61 -10.79
N GLN A 694 14.47 -27.52 -10.08
CA GLN A 694 13.61 -27.16 -8.95
C GLN A 694 14.43 -26.55 -7.80
N ALA A 695 15.56 -27.17 -7.47
CA ALA A 695 16.49 -26.66 -6.47
C ALA A 695 17.06 -25.27 -6.87
N GLU A 696 17.32 -25.04 -8.16
CA GLU A 696 17.80 -23.74 -8.65
C GLU A 696 16.70 -22.66 -8.60
N CYS A 697 15.44 -23.00 -8.93
CA CYS A 697 14.30 -22.09 -8.79
C CYS A 697 14.09 -21.70 -7.31
N SER A 698 14.14 -22.68 -6.40
CA SER A 698 14.11 -22.44 -4.94
C SER A 698 15.28 -21.56 -4.48
N ALA A 699 16.48 -21.76 -5.03
CA ALA A 699 17.64 -20.92 -4.74
C ALA A 699 17.50 -19.50 -5.30
N ALA A 700 16.88 -19.31 -6.47
CA ALA A 700 16.63 -18.00 -7.06
C ALA A 700 15.69 -17.16 -6.20
N VAL A 701 14.53 -17.73 -5.80
CA VAL A 701 13.56 -17.06 -4.91
C VAL A 701 14.24 -16.63 -3.60
N ARG A 702 15.01 -17.53 -2.97
CA ARG A 702 15.71 -17.22 -1.71
C ARG A 702 16.81 -16.17 -1.89
N ARG A 703 17.61 -16.20 -2.95
CA ARG A 703 18.63 -15.17 -3.22
C ARG A 703 18.00 -13.77 -3.32
N THR A 704 16.91 -13.64 -4.10
CA THR A 704 16.21 -12.36 -4.22
C THR A 704 15.59 -11.91 -2.89
N ALA A 705 15.05 -12.83 -2.09
CA ALA A 705 14.60 -12.51 -0.72
C ALA A 705 15.76 -12.06 0.20
N ASP A 706 16.90 -12.74 0.15
CA ASP A 706 18.11 -12.41 0.92
C ASP A 706 18.65 -11.02 0.53
N ASP A 707 18.65 -10.68 -0.77
CA ASP A 707 19.04 -9.36 -1.27
C ASP A 707 18.06 -8.26 -0.83
N LEU A 708 16.75 -8.51 -0.86
CA LEU A 708 15.74 -7.59 -0.33
C LEU A 708 15.92 -7.36 1.18
N ILE A 709 16.27 -8.40 1.94
CA ILE A 709 16.56 -8.32 3.38
C ILE A 709 17.88 -7.59 3.65
N ALA A 710 18.91 -7.82 2.85
CA ALA A 710 20.17 -7.07 2.94
C ALA A 710 19.94 -5.57 2.66
N ASN A 711 19.14 -5.25 1.64
CA ASN A 711 18.73 -3.87 1.35
C ASN A 711 17.90 -3.26 2.49
N MET A 712 16.95 -4.01 3.06
CA MET A 712 16.15 -3.60 4.22
C MET A 712 17.02 -3.30 5.45
N ASN A 713 18.01 -4.15 5.74
CA ASN A 713 18.88 -4.01 6.91
C ASN A 713 19.87 -2.83 6.81
N ASN A 714 20.11 -2.32 5.60
CA ASN A 714 20.94 -1.14 5.35
C ASN A 714 20.11 0.17 5.37
N ARG A 715 18.84 0.13 5.78
CA ARG A 715 17.90 1.28 5.78
C ARG A 715 17.18 1.38 7.13
N GLY A 716 17.21 2.55 7.76
CA GLY A 716 16.60 2.78 9.09
C GLY A 716 15.07 2.68 9.09
N LEU A 717 14.41 3.04 7.97
CA LEU A 717 12.97 2.81 7.78
C LEU A 717 12.64 1.35 7.43
N ALA A 718 13.65 0.49 7.25
CA ALA A 718 13.50 -0.93 6.92
C ALA A 718 12.57 -1.23 5.74
N ILE A 719 12.70 -0.42 4.68
CA ILE A 719 11.95 -0.59 3.43
C ILE A 719 12.66 -1.65 2.57
N ALA A 720 12.00 -2.79 2.33
CA ALA A 720 12.50 -3.89 1.50
C ALA A 720 12.20 -3.67 -0.01
N ARG A 721 12.63 -2.51 -0.52
CA ARG A 721 12.41 -2.05 -1.91
C ARG A 721 13.39 -2.62 -2.93
N SER A 722 12.88 -2.91 -4.12
CA SER A 722 13.56 -3.48 -5.29
C SER A 722 13.99 -2.44 -6.34
N TYR A 723 14.40 -2.93 -7.53
CA TYR A 723 14.80 -2.14 -8.69
C TYR A 723 13.64 -1.38 -9.35
N PHE A 724 12.41 -1.92 -9.27
CA PHE A 724 11.45 -1.75 -10.38
C PHE A 724 10.45 -0.61 -10.22
N TRP A 725 9.89 -0.32 -9.02
CA TRP A 725 8.85 0.71 -8.89
C TRP A 725 9.01 1.59 -7.64
N PRO A 726 9.39 2.90 -7.76
CA PRO A 726 9.76 3.71 -6.62
C PRO A 726 8.70 3.99 -5.54
N ALA A 727 7.42 4.05 -5.91
CA ALA A 727 6.32 4.34 -4.99
C ALA A 727 5.76 3.07 -4.32
N VAL A 728 5.28 2.10 -5.14
CA VAL A 728 4.74 0.78 -4.71
C VAL A 728 5.60 0.12 -3.63
N ASP A 729 6.91 0.06 -3.85
CA ASP A 729 7.88 -0.63 -2.99
C ASP A 729 8.15 0.08 -1.64
N LEU A 730 7.52 1.24 -1.35
CA LEU A 730 7.55 1.87 -0.02
C LEU A 730 6.47 1.29 0.91
N VAL A 731 5.25 1.12 0.38
CA VAL A 731 4.07 0.68 1.14
C VAL A 731 3.93 -0.83 1.14
N THR A 732 4.24 -1.45 0.00
CA THR A 732 4.21 -2.90 -0.19
C THR A 732 5.63 -3.41 -0.39
N VAL A 733 5.80 -4.72 -0.26
CA VAL A 733 7.09 -5.37 -0.44
C VAL A 733 7.02 -6.39 -1.58
N ARG A 734 8.16 -6.80 -2.09
CA ARG A 734 8.27 -7.85 -3.10
C ARG A 734 7.88 -9.23 -2.54
N GLN A 735 7.16 -10.02 -3.35
CA GLN A 735 6.51 -11.29 -2.94
C GLN A 735 7.52 -12.40 -2.58
N GLU A 736 8.78 -12.23 -2.94
CA GLU A 736 9.87 -13.17 -2.73
C GLU A 736 10.18 -13.38 -1.23
N ILE A 737 9.97 -12.38 -0.35
CA ILE A 737 10.18 -12.56 1.10
C ILE A 737 9.17 -13.55 1.71
N PRO A 738 7.83 -13.38 1.57
CA PRO A 738 6.90 -14.39 2.04
C PRO A 738 7.12 -15.73 1.31
N ARG A 739 7.32 -15.76 -0.02
CA ARG A 739 7.59 -17.02 -0.74
C ARG A 739 8.85 -17.75 -0.26
N ALA A 740 9.91 -17.04 0.12
CA ALA A 740 11.10 -17.64 0.73
C ALA A 740 10.81 -18.20 2.14
N LEU A 741 9.92 -17.58 2.92
CA LEU A 741 9.38 -18.17 4.15
C LEU A 741 8.57 -19.45 3.85
N PHE A 742 7.81 -19.50 2.75
CA PHE A 742 7.01 -20.69 2.42
C PHE A 742 7.92 -21.88 2.08
N LEU A 743 9.03 -21.63 1.38
CA LEU A 743 10.08 -22.63 1.12
C LEU A 743 10.89 -23.01 2.37
N MET A 744 10.91 -22.15 3.40
CA MET A 744 11.71 -22.30 4.62
C MET A 744 10.88 -21.91 5.86
N PRO A 745 9.79 -22.63 6.20
CA PRO A 745 8.77 -22.17 7.17
C PRO A 745 9.28 -22.00 8.60
N ASN A 746 10.42 -22.60 8.94
CA ASN A 746 11.08 -22.43 10.23
C ASN A 746 12.11 -21.27 10.26
N SER A 747 12.22 -20.47 9.20
CA SER A 747 13.17 -19.36 9.09
C SER A 747 12.65 -18.13 9.82
N THR A 748 13.21 -17.86 11.01
CA THR A 748 12.95 -16.60 11.73
C THR A 748 13.39 -15.38 10.92
N ILE A 749 14.45 -15.50 10.10
CA ILE A 749 14.95 -14.40 9.25
C ILE A 749 13.89 -13.94 8.24
N TYR A 750 13.24 -14.87 7.53
CA TYR A 750 12.18 -14.50 6.58
C TYR A 750 10.91 -14.06 7.31
N ARG A 751 10.54 -14.70 8.43
CA ARG A 751 9.41 -14.29 9.28
C ARG A 751 9.55 -12.84 9.76
N ASP A 752 10.69 -12.52 10.39
CA ASP A 752 10.98 -11.17 10.89
C ASP A 752 11.03 -10.16 9.76
N ALA A 753 11.51 -10.57 8.56
CA ALA A 753 11.53 -9.70 7.41
C ALA A 753 10.12 -9.30 6.93
N VAL A 754 9.17 -10.24 6.82
CA VAL A 754 7.78 -9.90 6.42
C VAL A 754 7.16 -8.87 7.37
N GLU A 755 7.31 -9.07 8.69
CA GLU A 755 6.75 -8.14 9.69
C GLU A 755 7.48 -6.79 9.71
N ARG A 756 8.82 -6.79 9.65
CA ARG A 756 9.62 -5.55 9.62
C ARG A 756 9.35 -4.71 8.38
N SER A 757 9.14 -5.35 7.23
CA SER A 757 9.01 -4.67 5.94
C SER A 757 7.60 -4.09 5.70
N LEU A 758 6.56 -4.70 6.28
CA LEU A 758 5.20 -4.12 6.27
C LEU A 758 5.05 -2.91 7.23
N GLY A 759 5.95 -2.76 8.21
CA GLY A 759 5.85 -1.72 9.23
C GLY A 759 5.62 -0.31 8.65
N PHE A 760 6.34 0.06 7.58
CA PHE A 760 6.20 1.36 6.93
C PHE A 760 4.77 1.57 6.37
N GLY A 761 4.26 0.60 5.62
CA GLY A 761 2.90 0.65 5.03
C GLY A 761 1.79 0.71 6.09
N LEU A 762 2.04 0.15 7.28
CA LEU A 762 1.08 0.07 8.38
C LEU A 762 1.25 1.17 9.46
N GLY A 763 2.00 2.24 9.18
CA GLY A 763 2.08 3.44 10.03
C GLY A 763 3.39 3.66 10.77
N ALA A 764 4.36 2.73 10.71
CA ALA A 764 5.72 2.95 11.24
C ALA A 764 6.56 3.80 10.26
N ASN A 765 6.06 4.99 9.93
CA ASN A 765 6.65 5.94 9.00
C ASN A 765 6.57 7.37 9.57
N PRO A 766 7.36 8.34 9.05
CA PRO A 766 7.41 9.70 9.60
C PRO A 766 6.13 10.55 9.47
N ARG A 767 5.06 10.02 8.84
CA ARG A 767 3.72 10.62 8.83
C ARG A 767 2.76 10.01 9.86
N ASN A 768 3.16 8.93 10.53
CA ASN A 768 2.30 8.08 11.35
C ASN A 768 1.02 7.66 10.61
N GLU A 769 1.09 7.39 9.30
CA GLU A 769 -0.10 7.18 8.46
C GLU A 769 -0.12 5.77 7.88
N ALA A 770 -1.19 5.02 8.10
CA ALA A 770 -1.37 3.73 7.44
C ALA A 770 -1.80 3.97 5.98
N PHE A 771 -1.04 3.46 5.02
CA PHE A 771 -1.30 3.64 3.58
C PHE A 771 -2.36 2.65 3.05
N ILE A 772 -3.34 2.31 3.89
CA ILE A 772 -4.51 1.49 3.58
C ILE A 772 -5.73 2.26 4.09
N THR A 773 -6.68 2.56 3.22
CA THR A 773 -7.86 3.35 3.62
C THR A 773 -8.64 2.68 4.76
N GLY A 774 -9.10 3.48 5.73
CA GLY A 774 -9.86 2.97 6.87
C GLY A 774 -9.04 2.20 7.93
N ILE A 775 -7.74 1.98 7.74
CA ILE A 775 -6.82 1.73 8.85
C ILE A 775 -6.39 3.10 9.40
N CYS A 776 -6.49 3.24 10.72
CA CYS A 776 -6.38 4.52 11.43
C CYS A 776 -5.85 4.28 12.84
N GLY A 777 -5.03 5.20 13.34
CA GLY A 777 -4.84 5.39 14.77
C GLY A 777 -6.10 5.96 15.42
N PRO A 778 -6.12 6.12 16.76
CA PRO A 778 -7.19 6.82 17.45
C PRO A 778 -7.39 8.22 16.87
N LYS A 779 -8.63 8.49 16.46
CA LYS A 779 -9.06 9.86 16.18
C LYS A 779 -9.15 10.61 17.51
N GLU A 780 -8.08 11.31 17.88
CA GLU A 780 -8.07 12.28 18.98
C GLU A 780 -8.91 13.52 18.63
N ARG A 781 -10.23 13.32 18.57
CA ARG A 781 -11.39 14.24 18.72
C ARG A 781 -11.37 15.66 18.15
N LEU A 782 -10.38 16.08 17.37
CA LEU A 782 -10.31 17.37 16.71
C LEU A 782 -10.31 17.12 15.20
N GLY A 783 -11.46 17.37 14.56
CA GLY A 783 -11.85 16.89 13.22
C GLY A 783 -11.06 17.41 12.01
N TYR A 784 -9.82 17.88 12.22
CA TYR A 784 -8.94 18.44 11.19
C TYR A 784 -7.56 17.76 11.17
N ASP A 785 -7.20 17.02 12.23
CA ASP A 785 -5.98 16.22 12.22
C ASP A 785 -6.20 14.92 11.45
N ARG A 786 -5.57 14.81 10.27
CA ARG A 786 -5.54 13.59 9.45
C ARG A 786 -4.52 12.57 9.94
N GLY A 787 -3.75 12.85 10.99
CA GLY A 787 -2.48 12.23 11.41
C GLY A 787 -2.45 10.74 11.74
N SER A 788 -3.33 9.93 11.14
CA SER A 788 -3.08 8.49 10.92
C SER A 788 -3.86 7.81 9.79
N CYS A 789 -4.65 8.53 8.96
CA CYS A 789 -5.59 7.91 8.01
C CYS A 789 -5.53 8.47 6.58
N VAL A 790 -5.32 7.59 5.59
CA VAL A 790 -5.70 7.87 4.19
C VAL A 790 -7.23 7.75 4.06
N GLU A 791 -7.95 8.88 3.93
CA GLU A 791 -9.42 8.90 3.78
C GLU A 791 -9.93 9.37 2.40
N GLN A 792 -9.04 9.85 1.54
CA GLN A 792 -9.33 10.25 0.15
C GLN A 792 -8.20 9.80 -0.77
N ILE A 793 -8.57 9.16 -1.88
CA ILE A 793 -7.64 8.56 -2.85
C ILE A 793 -8.12 8.81 -4.29
N VAL A 794 -7.38 8.32 -5.29
CA VAL A 794 -7.89 8.25 -6.67
C VAL A 794 -8.89 7.11 -6.79
N HIS A 795 -10.14 7.33 -6.39
CA HIS A 795 -11.26 6.40 -6.59
C HIS A 795 -12.47 7.18 -7.14
N VAL A 796 -12.62 7.21 -8.47
CA VAL A 796 -13.48 8.16 -9.20
C VAL A 796 -14.93 8.13 -8.72
N ASP A 797 -15.52 6.94 -8.59
CA ASP A 797 -16.94 6.74 -8.22
C ASP A 797 -17.32 7.40 -6.89
N THR A 798 -16.38 7.47 -5.92
CA THR A 798 -16.61 8.16 -4.65
C THR A 798 -16.21 9.63 -4.72
N SER A 799 -15.10 9.94 -5.40
CA SER A 799 -14.54 11.29 -5.44
C SER A 799 -15.48 12.29 -6.11
N PHE A 800 -16.10 11.96 -7.25
CA PHE A 800 -17.03 12.88 -7.92
C PHE A 800 -18.40 12.95 -7.24
N ARG A 801 -18.79 11.92 -6.49
CA ARG A 801 -19.97 11.94 -5.61
C ARG A 801 -19.75 12.63 -4.25
N GLY A 802 -18.53 13.11 -3.97
CA GLY A 802 -18.20 13.71 -2.67
C GLY A 802 -18.22 12.72 -1.48
N LEU A 803 -18.15 11.42 -1.77
CA LEU A 803 -18.16 10.36 -0.77
C LEU A 803 -16.75 10.09 -0.23
N ARG A 804 -16.67 9.49 0.96
CA ARG A 804 -15.41 8.91 1.46
C ARG A 804 -14.97 7.78 0.55
N SER A 805 -13.66 7.66 0.33
CA SER A 805 -13.11 6.51 -0.40
C SER A 805 -13.43 5.20 0.35
N PRO A 806 -13.62 4.08 -0.36
CA PRO A 806 -13.94 2.81 0.29
C PRO A 806 -12.80 2.38 1.23
N PRO A 807 -13.09 1.73 2.36
CA PRO A 807 -12.05 1.23 3.28
C PRO A 807 -11.41 -0.06 2.74
N GLY A 808 -10.13 -0.26 3.03
CA GLY A 808 -9.33 -1.44 2.67
C GLY A 808 -8.49 -1.30 1.41
N ILE A 809 -8.37 -0.11 0.83
CA ILE A 809 -7.61 0.10 -0.41
C ILE A 809 -6.16 0.48 -0.08
N PRO A 810 -5.15 -0.33 -0.43
CA PRO A 810 -3.73 0.01 -0.29
C PRO A 810 -3.28 0.95 -1.42
N VAL A 811 -2.76 2.13 -1.07
CA VAL A 811 -2.27 3.13 -2.05
C VAL A 811 -0.77 3.00 -2.34
N LEU A 812 -0.32 3.60 -3.44
CA LEU A 812 1.11 3.70 -3.81
C LEU A 812 1.98 4.33 -2.71
N GLY A 813 1.47 5.34 -2.00
CA GLY A 813 2.15 5.98 -0.86
C GLY A 813 3.00 7.19 -1.22
N PRO A 814 4.02 7.54 -0.42
CA PRO A 814 4.84 8.73 -0.63
C PRO A 814 5.67 8.68 -1.93
N LEU A 815 6.12 9.84 -2.41
CA LEU A 815 7.04 9.91 -3.56
C LEU A 815 8.15 10.94 -3.34
N ASP A 816 9.27 10.77 -4.05
CA ASP A 816 10.34 11.75 -4.07
C ASP A 816 9.97 12.94 -4.97
N GLY A 817 9.92 14.15 -4.41
CA GLY A 817 9.65 15.39 -5.16
C GLY A 817 10.71 15.74 -6.23
N ASN A 818 11.88 15.08 -6.23
CA ASN A 818 12.88 15.12 -7.32
C ASN A 818 12.98 13.77 -8.06
N GLY A 819 12.05 12.86 -7.81
CA GLY A 819 11.92 11.58 -8.51
C GLY A 819 11.26 11.74 -9.88
N ILE A 820 11.04 10.63 -10.57
CA ILE A 820 10.46 10.59 -11.92
C ILE A 820 9.08 11.28 -11.97
N TYR A 821 8.26 11.11 -10.92
CA TYR A 821 6.92 11.70 -10.80
C TYR A 821 6.88 13.06 -10.08
N GLY A 822 8.00 13.54 -9.53
CA GLY A 822 8.06 14.85 -8.87
C GLY A 822 7.70 16.01 -9.81
N PRO A 823 8.30 16.11 -11.01
CA PRO A 823 8.00 17.16 -11.98
C PRO A 823 6.57 17.17 -12.53
N THR A 824 5.85 16.05 -12.51
CA THR A 824 4.45 15.97 -12.98
C THR A 824 3.45 16.34 -11.89
N VAL A 825 3.75 16.04 -10.62
CA VAL A 825 2.89 16.33 -9.46
C VAL A 825 3.11 17.76 -8.92
N ALA A 826 4.35 18.26 -8.94
CA ALA A 826 4.68 19.58 -8.38
C ALA A 826 3.88 20.78 -8.99
N PRO A 827 3.53 20.81 -10.29
CA PRO A 827 2.68 21.88 -10.86
C PRO A 827 1.24 21.90 -10.32
N VAL A 828 0.75 20.78 -9.77
CA VAL A 828 -0.62 20.57 -9.29
C VAL A 828 -0.76 20.97 -7.82
N ILE A 829 0.17 20.50 -6.99
CA ILE A 829 0.07 20.57 -5.52
C ILE A 829 1.30 21.21 -4.85
N GLY A 830 2.39 21.46 -5.58
CA GLY A 830 3.67 21.89 -5.02
C GLY A 830 3.61 23.25 -4.30
N SER A 831 2.65 24.09 -4.65
CA SER A 831 2.34 25.36 -3.98
C SER A 831 1.77 25.21 -2.57
N LEU A 832 1.18 24.05 -2.26
CA LEU A 832 0.64 23.70 -0.95
C LEU A 832 1.69 23.07 -0.03
N PHE A 833 2.93 22.86 -0.51
CA PHE A 833 4.06 22.45 0.33
C PHE A 833 4.86 23.67 0.82
N TYR A 834 5.24 23.65 2.09
CA TYR A 834 6.30 24.49 2.64
C TYR A 834 7.24 23.62 3.51
N PRO A 835 8.58 23.68 3.38
CA PRO A 835 9.33 24.22 2.23
C PRO A 835 8.90 23.60 0.89
N ALA A 836 9.51 23.99 -0.24
CA ALA A 836 9.10 23.45 -1.55
C ALA A 836 9.13 21.91 -1.57
N MET A 837 8.16 21.28 -2.24
CA MET A 837 7.98 19.81 -2.29
C MET A 837 9.28 19.02 -2.56
N ALA A 838 10.15 19.52 -3.44
CA ALA A 838 11.47 18.97 -3.75
C ALA A 838 12.43 18.83 -2.53
N THR A 839 12.23 19.61 -1.46
CA THR A 839 13.08 19.58 -0.27
C THR A 839 12.64 18.55 0.77
N PHE A 840 11.37 18.11 0.74
CA PHE A 840 10.83 17.12 1.68
C PHE A 840 11.56 15.76 1.61
N PRO A 841 11.63 15.00 2.71
CA PRO A 841 11.98 13.59 2.68
C PRO A 841 11.02 12.83 1.76
N PRO A 842 11.49 11.94 0.87
CA PRO A 842 10.61 11.06 0.09
C PRO A 842 9.58 10.32 0.95
N ALA A 843 9.95 9.86 2.15
CA ALA A 843 9.05 9.17 3.07
C ALA A 843 7.95 10.05 3.71
N GLU A 844 8.07 11.38 3.65
CA GLU A 844 7.06 12.33 4.16
C GLU A 844 6.24 13.00 3.05
N CYS A 845 6.75 13.00 1.82
CA CYS A 845 6.15 13.69 0.69
C CYS A 845 4.95 12.88 0.15
N PHE A 846 3.78 13.10 0.74
CA PHE A 846 2.50 12.46 0.43
C PHE A 846 1.34 13.45 0.51
N ALA A 847 0.29 13.25 -0.31
CA ALA A 847 -0.92 14.07 -0.33
C ALA A 847 -2.16 13.21 -0.64
N GLY A 848 -2.96 12.92 0.39
CA GLY A 848 -4.14 12.06 0.31
C GLY A 848 -5.38 12.71 -0.32
N PHE A 849 -5.46 12.85 -1.64
CA PHE A 849 -6.71 13.16 -2.35
C PHE A 849 -6.72 12.59 -3.78
N HIS A 850 -7.67 13.03 -4.62
CA HIS A 850 -7.92 12.45 -5.94
C HIS A 850 -7.17 13.16 -7.10
N LEU A 851 -7.32 14.47 -7.24
CA LEU A 851 -6.87 15.16 -8.45
C LEU A 851 -5.36 15.41 -8.44
N GLY A 852 -4.68 15.00 -9.53
CA GLY A 852 -3.24 15.21 -9.76
C GLY A 852 -2.31 14.60 -8.71
N THR A 853 -2.80 13.59 -7.99
CA THR A 853 -2.11 12.89 -6.90
C THR A 853 -1.96 11.39 -7.18
N SER A 854 -2.33 10.91 -8.38
CA SER A 854 -2.27 9.48 -8.76
C SER A 854 -0.94 8.80 -8.41
N PRO A 855 0.27 9.36 -8.70
CA PRO A 855 1.53 8.74 -8.32
C PRO A 855 1.77 8.56 -6.79
N MET A 856 0.83 9.01 -5.95
CA MET A 856 0.78 8.81 -4.50
C MET A 856 -0.46 8.01 -4.05
N THR A 857 -1.63 8.34 -4.59
CA THR A 857 -2.95 7.91 -4.07
C THR A 857 -3.74 7.02 -5.03
N GLU A 858 -3.15 6.67 -6.16
CA GLU A 858 -3.59 5.54 -6.96
C GLU A 858 -3.26 4.22 -6.24
N TYR A 859 -3.80 3.16 -6.78
CA TYR A 859 -3.67 1.78 -6.34
C TYR A 859 -3.94 0.92 -7.57
N THR A 860 -3.42 -0.31 -7.62
CA THR A 860 -3.80 -1.25 -8.69
C THR A 860 -4.05 -2.64 -8.11
N ILE A 861 -4.94 -3.39 -8.76
CA ILE A 861 -5.27 -4.77 -8.40
C ILE A 861 -4.01 -5.65 -8.31
N HIS A 862 -3.04 -5.41 -9.19
CA HIS A 862 -1.87 -6.27 -9.35
C HIS A 862 -0.61 -5.79 -8.60
N GLU A 863 -0.44 -4.47 -8.37
CA GLU A 863 0.78 -3.93 -7.75
C GLU A 863 0.58 -3.50 -6.30
N THR A 864 -0.64 -3.18 -5.86
CA THR A 864 -0.90 -2.83 -4.45
C THR A 864 -1.69 -3.90 -3.73
N PHE A 865 -2.84 -4.34 -4.28
CA PHE A 865 -3.69 -5.35 -3.64
C PHE A 865 -3.01 -6.72 -3.50
N ALA A 866 -2.47 -7.27 -4.59
CA ALA A 866 -1.87 -8.60 -4.61
C ALA A 866 -0.70 -8.78 -3.60
N PRO A 867 0.35 -7.94 -3.58
CA PRO A 867 1.44 -8.09 -2.60
C PRO A 867 1.01 -7.78 -1.17
N MET A 868 0.13 -6.79 -0.96
CA MET A 868 -0.39 -6.45 0.38
C MET A 868 -1.19 -7.62 0.99
N LEU A 869 -2.08 -8.24 0.21
CA LEU A 869 -2.85 -9.41 0.66
C LEU A 869 -1.97 -10.62 0.93
N LEU A 870 -0.95 -10.88 0.10
CA LEU A 870 0.00 -11.97 0.34
C LEU A 870 0.76 -11.78 1.67
N GLN A 871 1.19 -10.56 1.98
CA GLN A 871 1.97 -10.26 3.18
C GLN A 871 1.12 -10.24 4.44
N LEU A 872 0.00 -9.53 4.43
CA LEU A 872 -0.96 -9.54 5.54
C LEU A 872 -1.49 -10.94 5.80
N GLY A 873 -1.80 -11.71 4.73
CA GLY A 873 -2.22 -13.10 4.82
C GLY A 873 -1.16 -13.99 5.46
N THR A 874 0.10 -13.85 5.04
CA THR A 874 1.24 -14.56 5.64
C THR A 874 1.34 -14.27 7.15
N LEU A 875 1.30 -13.00 7.57
CA LEU A 875 1.37 -12.63 8.99
C LEU A 875 0.13 -13.09 9.80
N ALA A 876 -1.06 -13.04 9.20
CA ALA A 876 -2.29 -13.53 9.82
C ALA A 876 -2.22 -15.05 10.08
N MET A 877 -1.74 -15.83 9.11
CA MET A 877 -1.55 -17.28 9.25
C MET A 877 -0.47 -17.61 10.29
N LEU A 878 0.68 -16.93 10.28
CA LEU A 878 1.72 -17.11 11.30
C LEU A 878 1.22 -16.78 12.71
N GLY A 879 0.32 -15.80 12.82
CA GLY A 879 -0.27 -15.33 14.06
C GLY A 879 -1.54 -16.06 14.50
N LYS A 880 -1.97 -17.13 13.82
CA LYS A 880 -3.21 -17.84 14.16
C LYS A 880 -3.14 -18.38 15.60
N GLU A 881 -4.29 -18.45 16.29
CA GLU A 881 -4.32 -18.99 17.65
C GLU A 881 -3.84 -20.45 17.66
N PRO A 882 -3.00 -20.85 18.63
CA PRO A 882 -2.62 -22.26 18.78
C PRO A 882 -3.88 -23.10 19.00
N SER A 883 -4.06 -24.15 18.20
CA SER A 883 -5.15 -25.12 18.41
C SER A 883 -5.10 -25.60 19.87
N PRO A 884 -6.25 -25.67 20.58
CA PRO A 884 -6.26 -26.18 21.94
C PRO A 884 -5.66 -27.59 21.97
N PRO A 885 -4.85 -27.93 23.00
CA PRO A 885 -4.20 -29.23 23.05
C PRO A 885 -5.26 -30.34 22.96
N PRO A 886 -4.98 -31.43 22.22
CA PRO A 886 -5.94 -32.51 22.06
C PRO A 886 -6.39 -33.01 23.44
N PRO A 887 -7.69 -33.34 23.62
CA PRO A 887 -8.19 -33.78 24.91
C PRO A 887 -7.37 -34.97 25.40
N PRO A 888 -7.03 -35.03 26.71
CA PRO A 888 -6.21 -36.10 27.24
C PRO A 888 -6.85 -37.46 26.90
N PRO A 889 -6.05 -38.48 26.55
CA PRO A 889 -6.57 -39.78 26.15
C PRO A 889 -7.53 -40.28 27.23
N SER A 890 -8.71 -40.75 26.79
CA SER A 890 -9.74 -41.25 27.70
C SER A 890 -9.12 -42.27 28.64
N PRO A 891 -9.36 -42.18 29.97
CA PRO A 891 -8.74 -43.08 30.92
C PRO A 891 -9.08 -44.52 30.54
N SER A 892 -8.04 -45.36 30.44
CA SER A 892 -8.17 -46.77 30.10
C SER A 892 -9.29 -47.40 30.93
N PRO A 893 -10.18 -48.22 30.34
CA PRO A 893 -11.21 -48.92 31.10
C PRO A 893 -10.56 -49.65 32.29
N PRO A 894 -11.13 -49.57 33.50
CA PRO A 894 -10.56 -50.26 34.65
C PRO A 894 -10.44 -51.75 34.32
N PRO A 895 -9.31 -52.40 34.67
CA PRO A 895 -9.10 -53.81 34.34
C PRO A 895 -10.24 -54.66 34.94
N PRO A 896 -10.70 -55.69 34.23
CA PRO A 896 -11.77 -56.55 34.74
C PRO A 896 -11.38 -57.19 36.08
N PRO A 897 -12.34 -57.42 36.99
CA PRO A 897 -12.03 -57.98 38.32
C PRO A 897 -11.24 -59.28 38.22
N ALA A 898 -10.13 -59.37 38.94
CA ALA A 898 -9.27 -60.55 38.91
C ALA A 898 -10.02 -61.78 39.41
N SER A 899 -10.03 -62.85 38.61
CA SER A 899 -10.50 -64.17 39.02
C SER A 899 -9.66 -64.70 40.18
N ALA A 900 -10.31 -65.17 41.25
CA ALA A 900 -9.63 -65.62 42.46
C ALA A 900 -8.69 -66.82 42.21
N SER A 901 -7.43 -66.68 42.65
CA SER A 901 -6.42 -67.75 42.63
C SER A 901 -6.45 -68.57 43.94
N PRO A 902 -6.04 -69.86 43.93
CA PRO A 902 -5.96 -70.69 45.14
C PRO A 902 -4.82 -70.27 46.09
N PRO A 903 -4.83 -70.72 47.36
CA PRO A 903 -3.84 -70.32 48.36
C PRO A 903 -2.46 -70.97 48.17
N PRO A 904 -1.37 -70.33 48.66
CA PRO A 904 0.00 -70.78 48.45
C PRO A 904 0.51 -71.76 49.53
N PRO A 905 1.53 -72.59 49.24
CA PRO A 905 2.32 -73.28 50.25
C PRO A 905 3.41 -72.36 50.86
N PRO A 906 3.92 -72.66 52.07
CA PRO A 906 4.81 -71.76 52.83
C PRO A 906 6.32 -72.05 52.64
N GLY A 907 7.18 -71.03 52.73
CA GLY A 907 8.63 -71.26 52.88
C GLY A 907 9.59 -70.05 52.77
N ALA A 908 10.05 -69.56 53.93
CA ALA A 908 11.41 -69.06 54.24
C ALA A 908 12.04 -67.82 53.54
N ALA A 909 12.44 -66.84 54.38
CA ALA A 909 13.77 -66.16 54.53
C ALA A 909 14.58 -65.68 53.29
N SER A 910 15.40 -64.61 53.33
CA SER A 910 15.91 -63.70 54.39
C SER A 910 16.62 -62.48 53.76
N ALA A 911 17.03 -61.47 54.56
CA ALA A 911 18.13 -60.48 54.43
C ALA A 911 18.73 -60.09 53.03
N GLY A 912 19.21 -58.88 52.76
CA GLY A 912 19.42 -57.67 53.57
C GLY A 912 20.44 -56.72 52.92
N GLN A 913 20.27 -55.41 53.17
CA GLN A 913 21.28 -54.37 53.45
C GLN A 913 22.46 -54.01 52.50
N ILE A 914 22.72 -52.67 52.41
CA ILE A 914 23.99 -51.97 52.06
C ILE A 914 24.39 -52.09 50.57
N GLY A 915 24.92 -51.07 49.86
CA GLY A 915 25.31 -49.69 50.16
C GLY A 915 26.56 -49.32 49.33
N GLY A 916 26.82 -48.04 49.00
CA GLY A 916 28.06 -47.69 48.25
C GLY A 916 28.09 -46.32 47.56
N SER A 917 28.98 -45.46 48.03
CA SER A 917 29.32 -44.11 47.56
C SER A 917 30.19 -44.03 46.29
N SER A 918 29.98 -42.94 45.52
CA SER A 918 30.91 -41.93 44.94
C SER A 918 32.47 -42.05 45.13
N PRO A 919 33.32 -41.13 44.59
CA PRO A 919 33.49 -40.55 43.23
C PRO A 919 35.00 -40.37 42.80
N SER A 920 35.31 -39.85 41.59
CA SER A 920 36.55 -39.09 41.18
C SER A 920 36.52 -38.81 39.65
N SER A 921 36.81 -37.63 39.06
CA SER A 921 38.09 -36.85 38.95
C SER A 921 39.25 -37.62 38.29
N SER A 922 40.18 -37.08 37.48
CA SER A 922 40.36 -35.76 36.83
C SER A 922 41.58 -35.80 35.83
N ASP A 923 41.63 -34.85 34.88
CA ASP A 923 42.83 -34.22 34.26
C ASP A 923 43.88 -34.96 33.37
N SER A 924 43.85 -34.60 32.07
CA SER A 924 44.93 -34.11 31.17
C SER A 924 46.33 -34.76 31.06
N LEU A 925 46.81 -35.02 29.81
CA LEU A 925 47.79 -34.14 29.10
C LEU A 925 47.99 -34.48 27.58
N ASN A 926 48.57 -33.53 26.83
CA ASN A 926 48.81 -33.43 25.37
C ASN A 926 49.78 -34.49 24.76
N LEU A 927 49.90 -34.71 23.42
CA LEU A 927 50.64 -33.83 22.47
C LEU A 927 50.67 -34.29 20.96
N VAL A 928 50.46 -33.36 20.01
CA VAL A 928 50.97 -33.23 18.60
C VAL A 928 50.76 -34.33 17.52
N VAL A 929 50.12 -33.96 16.39
CA VAL A 929 50.68 -33.77 15.01
C VAL A 929 49.59 -33.07 14.15
N GLY A 930 49.93 -32.11 13.27
CA GLY A 930 48.93 -31.53 12.35
C GLY A 930 49.28 -30.24 11.58
N GLY A 931 50.50 -29.69 11.70
CA GLY A 931 50.88 -28.44 11.03
C GLY A 931 51.36 -28.62 9.59
N ALA A 932 50.45 -28.57 8.61
CA ALA A 932 50.82 -28.51 7.17
C ALA A 932 49.80 -27.80 6.25
N VAL A 933 48.50 -27.81 6.57
CA VAL A 933 47.44 -27.39 5.63
C VAL A 933 47.16 -25.88 5.65
N VAL A 934 47.40 -25.19 6.77
CA VAL A 934 46.99 -23.78 6.96
C VAL A 934 47.85 -22.78 6.16
N GLY A 935 49.12 -23.11 5.87
CA GLY A 935 50.05 -22.19 5.20
C GLY A 935 49.69 -21.88 3.74
N VAL A 936 49.08 -22.82 3.02
CA VAL A 936 48.79 -22.66 1.58
C VAL A 936 47.57 -21.76 1.34
N ALA A 937 46.55 -21.84 2.19
CA ALA A 937 45.34 -21.03 2.08
C ALA A 937 45.61 -19.52 2.29
N ALA A 938 46.48 -19.18 3.26
CA ALA A 938 46.82 -17.78 3.56
C ALA A 938 47.53 -17.07 2.39
N VAL A 939 48.44 -17.76 1.69
CA VAL A 939 49.18 -17.19 0.54
C VAL A 939 48.26 -16.97 -0.67
N ALA A 940 47.33 -17.90 -0.92
CA ALA A 940 46.34 -17.74 -1.99
C ALA A 940 45.41 -16.53 -1.75
N PHE A 941 44.94 -16.33 -0.51
CA PHE A 941 44.06 -15.22 -0.15
C PHE A 941 44.74 -13.86 -0.35
N ILE A 942 46.00 -13.71 0.06
CA ILE A 942 46.78 -12.47 -0.11
C ILE A 942 47.00 -12.13 -1.59
N ALA A 943 47.24 -13.14 -2.44
CA ALA A 943 47.41 -12.94 -3.89
C ALA A 943 46.12 -12.43 -4.58
N VAL A 944 44.95 -12.95 -4.19
CA VAL A 944 43.65 -12.50 -4.71
C VAL A 944 43.36 -11.05 -4.32
N VAL A 945 43.59 -10.68 -3.05
CA VAL A 945 43.41 -9.30 -2.57
C VAL A 945 44.34 -8.32 -3.30
N ALA A 946 45.60 -8.70 -3.54
CA ALA A 946 46.56 -7.86 -4.28
C ALA A 946 46.13 -7.62 -5.75
N LEU A 947 45.59 -8.63 -6.43
CA LEU A 947 45.04 -8.50 -7.79
C LEU A 947 43.79 -7.62 -7.82
N PHE A 948 42.90 -7.75 -6.83
CA PHE A 948 41.69 -6.92 -6.72
C PHE A 948 42.01 -5.42 -6.53
N ILE A 949 42.98 -5.10 -5.68
CA ILE A 949 43.46 -3.73 -5.45
C ILE A 949 44.10 -3.15 -6.73
N ARG A 950 44.87 -3.95 -7.47
CA ARG A 950 45.50 -3.54 -8.74
C ARG A 950 44.46 -3.25 -9.84
N SER A 951 43.40 -4.06 -9.91
CA SER A 951 42.26 -3.84 -10.82
C SER A 951 41.55 -2.50 -10.56
N ARG A 952 41.23 -2.19 -9.30
CA ARG A 952 40.59 -0.90 -8.93
C ARG A 952 41.47 0.32 -9.22
N ARG A 953 42.81 0.21 -9.08
CA ARG A 953 43.73 1.30 -9.44
C ARG A 953 43.74 1.59 -10.94
N ASN A 954 43.76 0.56 -11.79
CA ASN A 954 43.75 0.75 -13.24
C ASN A 954 42.43 1.39 -13.74
N LYS A 955 41.27 1.01 -13.17
CA LYS A 955 39.97 1.64 -13.51
C LYS A 955 39.85 3.12 -13.12
N ARG A 956 40.61 3.60 -12.12
CA ARG A 956 40.67 5.04 -11.80
C ARG A 956 41.55 5.84 -12.75
N ALA A 957 42.54 5.23 -13.39
CA ALA A 957 43.43 5.92 -14.35
C ALA A 957 42.80 6.12 -15.74
N SER A 958 41.82 5.30 -16.12
CA SER A 958 41.09 5.44 -17.41
C SER A 958 39.93 6.46 -17.37
N ALA A 959 39.58 6.99 -16.18
CA ALA A 959 38.44 7.89 -16.00
C ALA A 959 38.81 9.39 -16.00
N SER A 960 40.11 9.73 -16.11
CA SER A 960 40.61 11.11 -15.98
C SER A 960 41.24 11.64 -17.28
N GLY A 961 40.75 11.22 -18.45
CA GLY A 961 41.26 11.64 -19.75
C GLY A 961 40.15 11.78 -20.78
N GLY A 962 39.47 12.94 -20.82
CA GLY A 962 38.40 13.21 -21.78
C GLY A 962 37.96 14.67 -21.79
N ALA A 963 38.27 15.36 -22.90
CA ALA A 963 37.64 16.61 -23.38
C ALA A 963 37.58 17.83 -22.43
N SER A 964 38.68 18.59 -22.39
CA SER A 964 38.58 20.05 -22.45
C SER A 964 38.50 20.48 -23.92
N HIS A 965 37.42 21.15 -24.36
CA HIS A 965 37.40 21.97 -25.58
C HIS A 965 36.41 23.12 -25.41
N ALA A 966 36.89 24.34 -25.66
CA ALA A 966 36.06 25.55 -25.67
C ALA A 966 35.37 25.70 -27.02
N ILE A 967 34.15 26.21 -27.02
CA ILE A 967 33.47 26.70 -28.23
C ILE A 967 33.31 28.22 -28.10
N SER A 968 33.62 28.92 -29.19
CA SER A 968 33.66 30.38 -29.25
C SER A 968 32.27 30.98 -29.44
N LEU A 969 32.02 32.12 -28.79
CA LEU A 969 30.97 33.04 -29.19
C LEU A 969 31.40 33.79 -30.46
N ALA A 970 30.83 33.41 -31.60
CA ALA A 970 30.73 34.24 -32.80
C ALA A 970 29.59 33.70 -33.68
N ASP A 971 28.67 34.60 -34.05
CA ASP A 971 27.50 34.44 -34.92
C ASP A 971 26.31 33.58 -34.42
N MET A 972 25.19 34.30 -34.22
CA MET A 972 23.80 33.90 -33.89
C MET A 972 23.48 33.57 -32.43
#